data_AF-A0A674CCT5-F1
#
_entry.id   AF-A0A674CCT5-F1
#
_cell.length_a   1.000
_cell.length_b   1.000
_cell.length_c   1.000
_cell.angle_alpha   90.00
_cell.angle_beta   90.00
_cell.angle_gamma   90.00
#
_symmetry.space_group_name_H-M   'P 1'
#
loop_
_entity.id
_entity.type
_entity.pdbx_description
1 polymer ?
#
loop_
_entity_poly.entity_id
_entity_poly.type
_entity_poly.pdbx_seq_one_letter_code
_entity_poly.pdbx_strand_id
1 'polypeptide(L)'
;LDTPCFATSQGSSCLTMNPNIFKPCPEREVIPPTKPNRTKSEQIKPELAQVVTDSKTGKSYSKGKLLGKGGFARCYEMTDLSNKKMYAVKVIPQSRVSKPHQRDKITNEIELHKTLHHKHVVKFSHHFEDQDNIYIFLELCSRKSLAHIWKARHTLTDPEVRYYLRQIISGLKYLHNRGILHRDLKLGNFFVNENMELRLGDFGLAAKLETVEQRKKTICGTPNYLAPEVLNRQGHGTESDIWSLGCVMYTLMCGNPPFETLDLKETYKCIKEVKYNLPSTLSPAAQKLISSILQKNPSDRLTLDQILNHQFFTKAFTPDKLPPSSCVTVPELNLPSPAKKFFTKMAKSLFGKRKSKGKHCERESISKLVSGIVKCSISRQISYKTVGANEVLGQQVSSGPLDTPAEEESRKSAASGSFKGTVASSTEPCEDGVTPAAIAESAMKVLNSCLSAMPAATRNPPCPSRPKSFIWVTKWVDYSNKYGFGYQLSNQDIGVLFNEGTHLSLCDQRKTVHYCMTNNKHFTFQASALPEQLCSQKQIVELMANYMEQNLMEGGDLHCEDQPPSQPPLLLQWVKTDHALVMLFSNSTLQVNFYTDHTKIILCKSSGSYLLTYISRERVSNTYLLSMLSEMGCSAELQHRMRYVVQLLEHHTL
;
A
#
# COMPACT_ATOMS: atom_id res chain seq x y z
N LEU A 1 -51.98 4.12 -23.41
CA LEU A 1 -53.44 4.33 -23.36
C LEU A 1 -53.97 3.35 -22.32
N ASP A 2 -54.44 3.94 -21.22
CA ASP A 2 -55.42 3.43 -20.26
C ASP A 2 -55.09 2.23 -19.33
N THR A 3 -54.82 2.56 -18.06
CA THR A 3 -55.33 1.91 -16.82
C THR A 3 -56.88 1.83 -16.82
N PRO A 4 -57.63 1.09 -15.94
CA PRO A 4 -57.34 0.82 -14.50
C PRO A 4 -58.01 -0.46 -13.85
N CYS A 5 -57.92 -0.50 -12.50
CA CYS A 5 -58.91 -1.00 -11.51
C CYS A 5 -59.04 -2.51 -11.17
N PHE A 6 -58.86 -2.83 -9.87
CA PHE A 6 -59.96 -3.28 -8.99
C PHE A 6 -59.60 -3.06 -7.50
N ALA A 7 -60.63 -2.88 -6.67
CA ALA A 7 -60.63 -2.14 -5.41
C ALA A 7 -61.00 -2.98 -4.17
N THR A 8 -60.52 -2.49 -3.01
CA THR A 8 -61.16 -2.31 -1.67
C THR A 8 -62.08 -3.35 -0.98
N SER A 9 -61.82 -3.57 0.32
CA SER A 9 -62.73 -3.56 1.52
C SER A 9 -62.16 -4.51 2.60
N GLN A 10 -62.29 -4.36 3.94
CA GLN A 10 -62.90 -3.42 4.90
C GLN A 10 -62.30 -3.78 6.30
N GLY A 11 -62.29 -2.84 7.25
CA GLY A 11 -61.79 -3.04 8.62
C GLY A 11 -62.84 -3.42 9.67
N SER A 12 -62.41 -3.70 10.90
CA SER A 12 -63.19 -3.64 12.16
C SER A 12 -62.26 -3.70 13.39
N SER A 13 -62.64 -3.04 14.48
CA SER A 13 -61.81 -2.71 15.66
C SER A 13 -62.20 -3.44 16.95
N CYS A 14 -61.24 -3.42 17.90
CA CYS A 14 -61.33 -3.38 19.38
C CYS A 14 -62.06 -4.45 20.21
N LEU A 15 -61.36 -4.99 21.23
CA LEU A 15 -61.79 -5.05 22.66
C LEU A 15 -60.64 -5.54 23.58
N THR A 16 -60.78 -5.22 24.87
CA THR A 16 -59.80 -4.99 25.95
C THR A 16 -59.61 -6.12 26.99
N MET A 17 -58.40 -6.16 27.58
CA MET A 17 -57.96 -6.48 28.97
C MET A 17 -58.37 -7.75 29.77
N ASN A 18 -57.39 -8.37 30.47
CA ASN A 18 -57.41 -8.49 31.94
C ASN A 18 -56.00 -8.72 32.57
N PRO A 19 -55.73 -8.28 33.83
CA PRO A 19 -54.43 -8.24 34.53
C PRO A 19 -54.32 -9.22 35.73
N ASN A 20 -53.11 -9.33 36.31
CA ASN A 20 -52.79 -9.32 37.75
C ASN A 20 -51.47 -10.07 38.07
N ILE A 21 -50.57 -9.44 38.83
CA ILE A 21 -50.15 -9.86 40.20
C ILE A 21 -48.98 -8.97 40.67
N PHE A 22 -49.22 -8.27 41.79
CA PHE A 22 -48.30 -7.44 42.57
C PHE A 22 -47.28 -8.25 43.40
N LYS A 23 -46.06 -7.71 43.61
CA LYS A 23 -45.43 -7.47 44.94
C LYS A 23 -43.99 -6.86 44.83
N PRO A 24 -43.63 -5.84 45.65
CA PRO A 24 -42.27 -5.25 45.69
C PRO A 24 -41.45 -5.51 46.99
N CYS A 25 -40.13 -5.25 46.86
CA CYS A 25 -39.04 -5.01 47.85
C CYS A 25 -38.37 -6.20 48.59
N PRO A 26 -37.09 -6.10 49.07
CA PRO A 26 -36.34 -4.87 49.40
C PRO A 26 -34.86 -4.77 48.96
N GLU A 27 -34.31 -3.57 49.21
CA GLU A 27 -32.93 -3.11 49.10
C GLU A 27 -31.91 -3.96 49.91
N ARG A 28 -30.69 -4.07 49.39
CA ARG A 28 -29.48 -4.33 50.18
C ARG A 28 -28.40 -3.33 49.81
N GLU A 29 -28.05 -2.51 50.79
CA GLU A 29 -26.85 -1.68 50.82
C GLU A 29 -25.59 -2.52 50.58
N VAL A 30 -24.69 -2.04 49.74
CA VAL A 30 -23.30 -2.48 49.72
C VAL A 30 -22.42 -1.24 49.93
N ILE A 31 -21.88 -1.17 51.14
CA ILE A 31 -20.83 -0.25 51.58
C ILE A 31 -19.57 -0.51 50.72
N PRO A 32 -18.85 0.52 50.21
CA PRO A 32 -17.64 0.31 49.43
C PRO A 32 -16.41 0.13 50.34
N PRO A 33 -15.55 -0.88 50.11
CA PRO A 33 -14.21 -0.85 50.68
C PRO A 33 -13.28 -0.04 49.76
N THR A 34 -12.92 1.14 50.25
CA THR A 34 -11.58 1.76 50.20
C THR A 34 -10.57 1.23 49.17
N LYS A 35 -10.22 2.12 48.22
CA LYS A 35 -8.99 2.04 47.42
C LYS A 35 -7.75 2.21 48.31
N PRO A 36 -6.68 1.44 48.11
CA PRO A 36 -5.33 1.94 48.32
C PRO A 36 -4.75 2.47 47.00
N ASN A 37 -4.19 3.66 47.09
CA ASN A 37 -3.53 4.38 46.01
C ASN A 37 -2.15 3.76 45.70
N ARG A 38 -1.89 3.57 44.40
CA ARG A 38 -0.61 3.68 43.65
C ARG A 38 0.70 3.24 44.33
N THR A 39 1.45 2.36 43.67
CA THR A 39 2.66 2.74 42.89
C THR A 39 3.37 1.56 42.20
N LYS A 40 3.79 1.84 40.94
CA LYS A 40 5.02 1.41 40.24
C LYS A 40 5.07 0.12 39.40
N SER A 41 5.54 0.36 38.17
CA SER A 41 6.11 -0.49 37.12
C SER A 41 5.15 -1.35 36.29
N GLU A 42 4.60 -0.75 35.23
CA GLU A 42 4.19 -1.51 34.05
C GLU A 42 5.44 -2.08 33.38
N GLN A 43 5.75 -3.32 33.72
CA GLN A 43 6.55 -4.19 32.88
C GLN A 43 5.83 -4.35 31.53
N ILE A 44 6.52 -4.04 30.44
CA ILE A 44 6.11 -4.40 29.09
C ILE A 44 5.90 -5.92 29.06
N LYS A 45 4.65 -6.39 29.08
CA LYS A 45 4.34 -7.79 28.86
C LYS A 45 4.65 -8.13 27.40
N PRO A 46 5.52 -9.10 27.10
CA PRO A 46 5.65 -9.61 25.75
C PRO A 46 4.30 -10.19 25.32
N GLU A 47 3.83 -9.81 24.13
CA GLU A 47 2.63 -10.39 23.50
C GLU A 47 2.81 -11.92 23.51
N LEU A 48 2.08 -12.62 24.39
CA LEU A 48 2.17 -14.08 24.53
C LEU A 48 1.87 -14.69 23.17
N ALA A 49 2.88 -15.32 22.56
CA ALA A 49 2.74 -15.94 21.26
C ALA A 49 1.56 -16.93 21.29
N GLN A 50 0.54 -16.66 20.48
CA GLN A 50 -0.66 -17.49 20.41
C GLN A 50 -0.26 -18.89 19.93
N VAL A 51 -0.40 -19.90 20.80
CA VAL A 51 -0.12 -21.30 20.47
C VAL A 51 -1.34 -21.94 19.82
N VAL A 52 -1.13 -22.63 18.71
CA VAL A 52 -2.15 -23.43 18.01
C VAL A 52 -1.74 -24.90 18.11
N THR A 53 -2.67 -25.78 18.46
CA THR A 53 -2.40 -27.22 18.62
C THR A 53 -3.27 -28.02 17.66
N ASP A 54 -2.65 -28.91 16.90
CA ASP A 54 -3.36 -29.92 16.11
C ASP A 54 -3.85 -31.02 17.05
N SER A 55 -5.16 -31.07 17.26
CA SER A 55 -5.81 -32.04 18.16
C SER A 55 -5.62 -33.50 17.73
N LYS A 56 -5.36 -33.76 16.44
CA LYS A 56 -5.18 -35.13 15.91
C LYS A 56 -3.77 -35.66 16.17
N THR A 57 -2.76 -34.80 16.08
CA THR A 57 -1.34 -35.21 16.21
C THR A 57 -0.71 -34.79 17.53
N GLY A 58 -1.36 -33.91 18.29
CA GLY A 58 -0.82 -33.30 19.51
C GLY A 58 0.29 -32.28 19.26
N LYS A 59 0.60 -31.94 18.00
CA LYS A 59 1.65 -30.97 17.68
C LYS A 59 1.20 -29.54 17.93
N SER A 60 2.05 -28.78 18.62
CA SER A 60 1.81 -27.37 18.92
C SER A 60 2.72 -26.45 18.12
N TYR A 61 2.16 -25.34 17.68
CA TYR A 61 2.80 -24.34 16.83
C TYR A 61 2.67 -22.96 17.47
N SER A 62 3.77 -22.24 17.56
CA SER A 62 3.77 -20.84 17.98
C SER A 62 3.48 -19.95 16.77
N LYS A 63 2.40 -19.18 16.82
CA LYS A 63 2.09 -18.18 15.80
C LYS A 63 3.03 -16.98 15.91
N GLY A 64 3.61 -16.60 14.79
CA GLY A 64 4.49 -15.45 14.65
C GLY A 64 3.84 -14.34 13.82
N LYS A 65 4.67 -13.57 13.10
CA LYS A 65 4.24 -12.38 12.37
C LYS A 65 3.29 -12.70 11.21
N LEU A 66 2.41 -11.75 10.91
CA LEU A 66 1.59 -11.78 9.70
C LEU A 66 2.47 -11.56 8.45
N LEU A 67 2.40 -12.49 7.50
CA LEU A 67 3.10 -12.44 6.21
C LEU A 67 2.28 -11.73 5.13
N GLY A 68 0.95 -11.85 5.18
CA GLY A 68 0.07 -11.23 4.20
C GLY A 68 -1.41 -11.57 4.40
N LYS A 69 -2.28 -10.86 3.69
CA LYS A 69 -3.74 -11.10 3.64
C LYS A 69 -4.14 -11.27 2.17
N GLY A 70 -4.94 -12.29 1.85
CA GLY A 70 -5.37 -12.56 0.48
C GLY A 70 -6.65 -13.40 0.41
N GLY A 71 -7.67 -12.90 -0.30
CA GLY A 71 -8.97 -13.56 -0.44
C GLY A 71 -9.60 -13.92 0.91
N PHE A 72 -9.76 -15.22 1.16
CA PHE A 72 -10.33 -15.76 2.40
C PHE A 72 -9.32 -15.97 3.52
N ALA A 73 -8.01 -15.85 3.25
CA ALA A 73 -6.96 -16.31 4.15
C ALA A 73 -6.07 -15.18 4.68
N ARG A 74 -5.48 -15.45 5.85
CA ARG A 74 -4.35 -14.69 6.41
C ARG A 74 -3.15 -15.63 6.53
N CYS A 75 -2.00 -15.20 6.05
CA CYS A 75 -0.78 -15.99 6.10
C CYS A 75 0.09 -15.52 7.26
N TYR A 76 0.54 -16.44 8.11
CA TYR A 76 1.41 -16.15 9.26
C TYR A 76 2.69 -16.99 9.18
N GLU A 77 3.75 -16.51 9.82
CA GLU A 77 4.83 -17.41 10.23
C GLU A 77 4.34 -18.27 11.39
N MET A 78 4.63 -19.56 11.35
CA MET A 78 4.42 -20.43 12.51
C MET A 78 5.63 -21.31 12.74
N THR A 79 5.96 -21.52 14.01
CA THR A 79 7.10 -22.34 14.43
C THR A 79 6.58 -23.59 15.12
N ASP A 80 6.92 -24.76 14.58
CA ASP A 80 6.68 -26.04 15.26
C ASP A 80 7.49 -26.11 16.55
N LEU A 81 6.82 -26.25 17.69
CA LEU A 81 7.47 -26.17 18.99
C LEU A 81 8.37 -27.38 19.27
N SER A 82 8.13 -28.52 18.60
CA SER A 82 8.86 -29.77 18.79
C SER A 82 10.24 -29.77 18.12
N ASN A 83 10.33 -29.28 16.88
CA ASN A 83 11.55 -29.32 16.06
C ASN A 83 12.08 -27.94 15.67
N LYS A 84 11.42 -26.85 16.12
CA LYS A 84 11.75 -25.44 15.83
C LYS A 84 11.73 -25.07 14.34
N LYS A 85 11.12 -25.89 13.49
CA LYS A 85 10.99 -25.60 12.07
C LYS A 85 9.92 -24.53 11.84
N MET A 86 10.27 -23.55 11.02
CA MET A 86 9.36 -22.47 10.62
C MET A 86 8.61 -22.78 9.34
N TYR A 87 7.37 -22.32 9.26
CA TYR A 87 6.46 -22.49 8.14
C TYR A 87 5.77 -21.18 7.79
N ALA A 88 5.37 -21.04 6.52
CA ALA A 88 4.34 -20.10 6.13
C ALA A 88 2.99 -20.82 6.22
N VAL A 89 2.07 -20.31 7.03
CA VAL A 89 0.79 -20.97 7.31
C VAL A 89 -0.36 -20.11 6.86
N LYS A 90 -1.14 -20.62 5.92
CA LYS A 90 -2.38 -20.00 5.44
C LYS A 90 -3.50 -20.40 6.40
N VAL A 91 -4.06 -19.43 7.11
CA VAL A 91 -5.14 -19.60 8.09
C VAL A 91 -6.44 -19.09 7.48
N ILE A 92 -7.42 -19.98 7.35
CA ILE A 92 -8.71 -19.72 6.72
C ILE A 92 -9.82 -19.96 7.76
N PRO A 93 -10.57 -18.94 8.18
CA PRO A 93 -11.67 -19.12 9.11
C PRO A 93 -12.76 -20.04 8.55
N GLN A 94 -13.25 -20.99 9.34
CA GLN A 94 -14.36 -21.88 8.98
C GLN A 94 -15.61 -21.09 8.54
N SER A 95 -15.87 -19.94 9.17
CA SER A 95 -16.96 -19.03 8.81
C SER A 95 -16.89 -18.49 7.38
N ARG A 96 -15.71 -18.45 6.76
CA ARG A 96 -15.50 -18.01 5.37
C ARG A 96 -15.64 -19.11 4.33
N VAL A 97 -15.83 -20.36 4.77
CA VAL A 97 -16.02 -21.55 3.93
C VAL A 97 -17.29 -22.31 4.31
N SER A 98 -18.28 -21.61 4.85
CA SER A 98 -19.57 -22.17 5.28
C SER A 98 -20.40 -22.73 4.11
N LYS A 99 -20.17 -22.24 2.89
CA LYS A 99 -20.86 -22.75 1.69
C LYS A 99 -20.08 -23.92 1.07
N PRO A 100 -20.75 -25.01 0.64
CA PRO A 100 -20.08 -26.21 0.09
C PRO A 100 -19.08 -25.89 -1.03
N HIS A 101 -19.48 -25.09 -2.02
CA HIS A 101 -18.61 -24.72 -3.14
C HIS A 101 -17.35 -23.92 -2.74
N GLN A 102 -17.35 -23.23 -1.59
CA GLN A 102 -16.17 -22.53 -1.07
C GLN A 102 -15.23 -23.54 -0.40
N ARG A 103 -15.79 -24.47 0.37
CA ARG A 103 -15.04 -25.57 0.99
C ARG A 103 -14.38 -26.46 -0.07
N ASP A 104 -15.11 -26.82 -1.12
CA ASP A 104 -14.59 -27.62 -2.24
C ASP A 104 -13.39 -26.96 -2.93
N LYS A 105 -13.38 -25.61 -3.05
CA LYS A 105 -12.23 -24.89 -3.60
C LYS A 105 -10.98 -25.06 -2.74
N ILE A 106 -11.12 -24.95 -1.41
CA ILE A 106 -9.99 -25.13 -0.49
C ILE A 106 -9.52 -26.58 -0.48
N THR A 107 -10.44 -27.55 -0.45
CA THR A 107 -10.11 -28.98 -0.54
C THR A 107 -9.36 -29.28 -1.84
N ASN A 108 -9.83 -28.76 -2.98
CA ASN A 108 -9.16 -28.93 -4.27
C ASN A 108 -7.77 -28.28 -4.31
N GLU A 109 -7.60 -27.09 -3.72
CA GLU A 109 -6.28 -26.44 -3.60
C GLU A 109 -5.32 -27.33 -2.80
N ILE A 110 -5.77 -27.86 -1.66
CA ILE A 110 -4.98 -28.74 -0.78
C ILE A 110 -4.60 -30.03 -1.51
N GLU A 111 -5.57 -30.74 -2.09
CA GLU A 111 -5.33 -32.02 -2.76
C GLU A 111 -4.44 -31.87 -3.98
N LEU A 112 -4.60 -30.81 -4.77
CA LEU A 112 -3.72 -30.53 -5.89
C LEU A 112 -2.29 -30.23 -5.39
N HIS A 113 -2.12 -29.31 -4.44
CA HIS A 113 -0.80 -28.85 -3.99
C HIS A 113 -0.01 -29.96 -3.27
N LYS A 114 -0.69 -30.83 -2.50
CA LYS A 114 -0.09 -32.02 -1.87
C LYS A 114 0.69 -32.90 -2.87
N THR A 115 0.23 -33.00 -4.11
CA THR A 115 0.87 -33.86 -5.12
C THR A 115 2.14 -33.25 -5.73
N LEU A 116 2.42 -31.96 -5.47
CA LEU A 116 3.48 -31.22 -6.14
C LEU A 116 4.82 -31.29 -5.41
N HIS A 117 5.84 -31.79 -6.10
CA HIS A 117 7.20 -31.95 -5.58
C HIS A 117 8.21 -31.51 -6.64
N HIS A 118 8.66 -30.26 -6.55
CA HIS A 118 9.63 -29.71 -7.50
C HIS A 118 10.47 -28.61 -6.85
N LYS A 119 11.74 -28.47 -7.26
CA LYS A 119 12.66 -27.46 -6.70
C LYS A 119 12.09 -26.04 -6.80
N HIS A 120 11.38 -25.71 -7.87
CA HIS A 120 10.85 -24.35 -8.08
C HIS A 120 9.35 -24.23 -7.81
N VAL A 121 8.79 -25.11 -6.96
CA VAL A 121 7.41 -25.03 -6.46
C VAL A 121 7.46 -25.01 -4.94
N VAL A 122 6.67 -24.13 -4.31
CA VAL A 122 6.55 -24.05 -2.85
C VAL A 122 6.15 -25.43 -2.33
N LYS A 123 6.95 -26.00 -1.42
CA LYS A 123 6.65 -27.32 -0.88
C LYS A 123 5.44 -27.27 0.07
N PHE A 124 4.46 -28.13 -0.19
CA PHE A 124 3.39 -28.43 0.75
C PHE A 124 3.92 -29.29 1.90
N SER A 125 3.60 -28.95 3.14
CA SER A 125 4.01 -29.72 4.33
C SER A 125 2.88 -30.60 4.82
N HIS A 126 1.84 -29.99 5.37
CA HIS A 126 0.66 -30.66 5.91
C HIS A 126 -0.47 -29.62 6.09
N HIS A 127 -1.63 -30.08 6.54
CA HIS A 127 -2.76 -29.22 6.91
C HIS A 127 -3.51 -29.87 8.07
N PHE A 128 -4.21 -29.06 8.86
CA PHE A 128 -5.18 -29.53 9.84
C PHE A 128 -6.29 -28.48 10.02
N GLU A 129 -7.34 -28.85 10.74
CA GLU A 129 -8.49 -28.00 11.02
C GLU A 129 -8.80 -28.05 12.53
N ASP A 130 -9.13 -26.90 13.11
CA ASP A 130 -9.74 -26.80 14.44
C ASP A 130 -11.19 -26.31 14.33
N GLN A 131 -11.83 -25.97 15.46
CA GLN A 131 -13.22 -25.49 15.49
C GLN A 131 -13.42 -24.18 14.70
N ASP A 132 -12.39 -23.34 14.60
CA ASP A 132 -12.49 -21.98 14.08
C ASP A 132 -11.82 -21.80 12.71
N ASN A 133 -10.80 -22.60 12.38
CA ASN A 133 -9.90 -22.36 11.25
C ASN A 133 -9.39 -23.64 10.58
N ILE A 134 -9.08 -23.51 9.30
CA ILE A 134 -8.28 -24.43 8.49
C ILE A 134 -6.86 -23.86 8.38
N TYR A 135 -5.85 -24.69 8.64
CA TYR A 135 -4.43 -24.32 8.60
C TYR A 135 -3.70 -25.12 7.53
N ILE A 136 -3.06 -24.43 6.58
CA ILE A 136 -2.28 -25.06 5.51
C ILE A 136 -0.81 -24.65 5.68
N PHE A 137 0.06 -25.62 5.97
CA PHE A 137 1.48 -25.40 6.24
C PHE A 137 2.32 -25.57 4.97
N LEU A 138 3.06 -24.53 4.64
CA LEU A 138 3.89 -24.43 3.44
C LEU A 138 5.34 -24.09 3.79
N GLU A 139 6.26 -24.36 2.85
CA GLU A 139 7.64 -23.87 2.91
C GLU A 139 7.70 -22.36 3.12
N LEU A 140 8.42 -21.91 4.15
CA LEU A 140 8.65 -20.49 4.40
C LEU A 140 9.74 -19.96 3.46
N CYS A 141 9.37 -19.01 2.61
CA CYS A 141 10.30 -18.26 1.77
C CYS A 141 10.66 -16.93 2.45
N SER A 142 11.80 -16.90 3.15
CA SER A 142 12.19 -15.79 4.05
C SER A 142 12.46 -14.46 3.33
N ARG A 143 12.70 -14.46 2.01
CA ARG A 143 12.90 -13.25 1.19
C ARG A 143 11.61 -12.77 0.51
N LYS A 144 10.46 -13.21 1.02
CA LYS A 144 9.12 -12.82 0.57
C LYS A 144 8.89 -13.21 -0.90
N SER A 145 8.43 -12.30 -1.75
CA SER A 145 8.12 -12.55 -3.16
C SER A 145 8.78 -11.56 -4.11
N LEU A 146 8.83 -11.87 -5.41
CA LEU A 146 9.32 -10.96 -6.43
C LEU A 146 8.57 -9.63 -6.44
N ALA A 147 7.31 -9.58 -6.02
CA ALA A 147 6.59 -8.30 -5.85
C ALA A 147 7.25 -7.39 -4.80
N HIS A 148 7.83 -7.96 -3.74
CA HIS A 148 8.54 -7.19 -2.72
C HIS A 148 9.89 -6.68 -3.24
N ILE A 149 10.61 -7.52 -3.99
CA ILE A 149 11.87 -7.13 -4.64
C ILE A 149 11.60 -6.02 -5.67
N TRP A 150 10.61 -6.22 -6.54
CA TRP A 150 10.17 -5.21 -7.51
C TRP A 150 9.74 -3.91 -6.82
N LYS A 151 8.99 -3.96 -5.70
CA LYS A 151 8.62 -2.76 -4.95
C LYS A 151 9.84 -1.99 -4.41
N ALA A 152 10.91 -2.68 -4.04
CA ALA A 152 12.13 -2.05 -3.54
C ALA A 152 13.06 -1.54 -4.65
N ARG A 153 13.08 -2.23 -5.80
CA ARG A 153 14.04 -2.00 -6.89
C ARG A 153 13.47 -1.25 -8.10
N HIS A 154 12.15 -1.25 -8.23
CA HIS A 154 11.36 -0.85 -9.40
C HIS A 154 11.65 -1.64 -10.68
N THR A 155 12.92 -1.82 -11.07
CA THR A 155 13.36 -2.62 -12.22
C THR A 155 14.52 -3.57 -11.85
N LEU A 156 14.64 -4.66 -12.60
CA LEU A 156 15.73 -5.64 -12.49
C LEU A 156 16.57 -5.65 -13.77
N THR A 157 17.85 -5.98 -13.62
CA THR A 157 18.79 -6.09 -14.73
C THR A 157 18.54 -7.34 -15.58
N ASP A 158 18.90 -7.33 -16.86
CA ASP A 158 18.79 -8.50 -17.75
C ASP A 158 19.29 -9.83 -17.14
N PRO A 159 20.46 -9.89 -16.47
CA PRO A 159 20.93 -11.13 -15.85
C PRO A 159 20.07 -11.58 -14.66
N GLU A 160 19.53 -10.66 -13.84
CA GLU A 160 18.60 -10.98 -12.76
C GLU A 160 17.29 -11.53 -13.33
N VAL A 161 16.76 -10.90 -14.39
CA VAL A 161 15.54 -11.36 -15.06
C VAL A 161 15.72 -12.75 -15.65
N ARG A 162 16.86 -13.01 -16.32
CA ARG A 162 17.21 -14.38 -16.77
C ARG A 162 17.25 -15.38 -15.63
N TYR A 163 17.88 -15.02 -14.51
CA TYR A 163 18.03 -15.89 -13.36
C TYR A 163 16.68 -16.31 -12.78
N TYR A 164 15.74 -15.38 -12.62
CA TYR A 164 14.40 -15.71 -12.12
C TYR A 164 13.53 -16.41 -13.16
N LEU A 165 13.52 -15.95 -14.42
CA LEU A 165 12.70 -16.58 -15.46
C LEU A 165 13.07 -18.04 -15.72
N ARG A 166 14.36 -18.41 -15.68
CA ARG A 166 14.77 -19.83 -15.80
C ARG A 166 14.13 -20.71 -14.72
N GLN A 167 14.04 -20.21 -13.49
CA GLN A 167 13.46 -20.93 -12.37
C GLN A 167 11.94 -20.99 -12.47
N ILE A 168 11.30 -19.89 -12.86
CA ILE A 168 9.85 -19.83 -13.13
C ILE A 168 9.50 -20.84 -14.23
N ILE A 169 10.21 -20.82 -15.35
CA ILE A 169 10.00 -21.75 -16.48
C ILE A 169 10.20 -23.20 -16.03
N SER A 170 11.25 -23.48 -15.25
CA SER A 170 11.48 -24.83 -14.70
C SER A 170 10.29 -25.32 -13.86
N GLY A 171 9.74 -24.47 -13.00
CA GLY A 171 8.53 -24.79 -12.23
C GLY A 171 7.28 -24.94 -13.09
N LEU A 172 7.07 -24.05 -14.08
CA LEU A 172 5.93 -24.14 -15.00
C LEU A 172 5.98 -25.42 -15.84
N LYS A 173 7.14 -25.77 -16.40
CA LYS A 173 7.30 -27.03 -17.17
C LYS A 173 6.88 -28.23 -16.35
N TYR A 174 7.27 -28.27 -15.07
CA TYR A 174 6.85 -29.33 -14.15
C TYR A 174 5.33 -29.39 -13.98
N LEU A 175 4.65 -28.24 -13.83
CA LEU A 175 3.19 -28.19 -13.69
C LEU A 175 2.49 -28.62 -14.99
N HIS A 176 2.89 -28.05 -16.13
CA HIS A 176 2.30 -28.33 -17.44
C HIS A 176 2.46 -29.80 -17.84
N ASN A 177 3.61 -30.42 -17.56
CA ASN A 177 3.84 -31.85 -17.81
C ASN A 177 2.92 -32.77 -16.97
N ARG A 178 2.39 -32.27 -15.85
CA ARG A 178 1.40 -32.99 -15.02
C ARG A 178 -0.03 -32.63 -15.38
N GLY A 179 -0.24 -31.87 -16.46
CA GLY A 179 -1.54 -31.37 -16.86
C GLY A 179 -2.14 -30.42 -15.82
N ILE A 180 -1.32 -29.55 -15.21
CA ILE A 180 -1.78 -28.55 -14.23
C ILE A 180 -1.50 -27.16 -14.76
N LEU A 181 -2.53 -26.31 -14.77
CA LEU A 181 -2.45 -24.89 -15.08
C LEU A 181 -2.41 -24.07 -13.78
N HIS A 182 -1.56 -23.06 -13.71
CA HIS A 182 -1.49 -22.19 -12.53
C HIS A 182 -2.59 -21.12 -12.53
N ARG A 183 -2.84 -20.46 -13.68
CA ARG A 183 -3.92 -19.48 -13.91
C ARG A 183 -3.85 -18.15 -13.11
N ASP A 184 -2.80 -17.93 -12.33
CA ASP A 184 -2.59 -16.67 -11.59
C ASP A 184 -1.10 -16.37 -11.39
N LEU A 185 -0.32 -16.50 -12.45
CA LEU A 185 1.11 -16.16 -12.42
C LEU A 185 1.28 -14.64 -12.34
N LYS A 186 1.92 -14.19 -11.26
CA LYS A 186 2.20 -12.78 -10.98
C LYS A 186 3.37 -12.65 -10.01
N LEU A 187 3.95 -11.47 -9.91
CA LEU A 187 5.09 -11.19 -9.02
C LEU A 187 4.83 -11.59 -7.55
N GLY A 188 3.59 -11.48 -7.09
CA GLY A 188 3.18 -11.85 -5.74
C GLY A 188 3.28 -13.34 -5.43
N ASN A 189 3.21 -14.20 -6.46
CA ASN A 189 3.14 -15.66 -6.35
C ASN A 189 4.50 -16.34 -6.62
N PHE A 190 5.54 -15.55 -6.87
CA PHE A 190 6.92 -16.01 -7.00
C PHE A 190 7.68 -15.72 -5.71
N PHE A 191 7.77 -16.72 -4.84
CA PHE A 191 8.41 -16.57 -3.54
C PHE A 191 9.93 -16.81 -3.64
N VAL A 192 10.71 -16.16 -2.78
CA VAL A 192 12.18 -16.26 -2.78
C VAL A 192 12.66 -16.75 -1.42
N ASN A 193 13.43 -17.83 -1.41
CA ASN A 193 13.98 -18.39 -0.18
C ASN A 193 15.30 -17.70 0.24
N GLU A 194 15.87 -18.14 1.36
CA GLU A 194 17.12 -17.57 1.91
C GLU A 194 18.31 -17.65 0.94
N ASN A 195 18.30 -18.59 0.00
CA ASN A 195 19.36 -18.83 -0.98
C ASN A 195 19.14 -18.08 -2.31
N MET A 196 18.19 -17.14 -2.34
CA MET A 196 17.76 -16.42 -3.55
C MET A 196 17.13 -17.33 -4.62
N GLU A 197 16.70 -18.54 -4.26
CA GLU A 197 16.00 -19.43 -5.18
C GLU A 197 14.49 -19.16 -5.19
N LEU A 198 13.90 -19.25 -6.37
CA LEU A 198 12.48 -18.98 -6.58
C LEU A 198 11.62 -20.24 -6.39
N ARG A 199 10.47 -20.07 -5.75
CA ARG A 199 9.41 -21.06 -5.56
C ARG A 199 8.06 -20.50 -6.06
N LEU A 200 7.42 -21.20 -7.01
CA LEU A 200 6.05 -20.92 -7.44
C LEU A 200 5.05 -21.31 -6.34
N GLY A 201 4.16 -20.40 -5.94
CA GLY A 201 3.14 -20.68 -4.93
C GLY A 201 1.78 -20.09 -5.26
N ASP A 202 0.84 -20.26 -4.32
CA ASP A 202 -0.58 -19.89 -4.44
C ASP A 202 -1.33 -20.62 -5.57
N PHE A 203 -1.74 -21.85 -5.27
CA PHE A 203 -2.48 -22.73 -6.17
C PHE A 203 -4.02 -22.56 -6.05
N GLY A 204 -4.50 -21.49 -5.42
CA GLY A 204 -5.94 -21.29 -5.17
C GLY A 204 -6.81 -21.14 -6.42
N LEU A 205 -6.20 -20.83 -7.57
CA LEU A 205 -6.87 -20.80 -8.88
C LEU A 205 -6.39 -21.91 -9.83
N ALA A 206 -5.46 -22.76 -9.37
CA ALA A 206 -4.90 -23.83 -10.18
C ALA A 206 -5.97 -24.87 -10.53
N ALA A 207 -5.82 -25.47 -11.71
CA ALA A 207 -6.75 -26.48 -12.19
C ALA A 207 -6.02 -27.51 -13.04
N LYS A 208 -6.58 -28.73 -13.12
CA LYS A 208 -6.16 -29.69 -14.13
C LYS A 208 -6.51 -29.18 -15.53
N LEU A 209 -5.65 -29.46 -16.49
CA LEU A 209 -5.84 -29.16 -17.89
C LEU A 209 -7.00 -30.03 -18.41
N GLU A 210 -7.98 -29.38 -19.02
CA GLU A 210 -9.17 -29.99 -19.61
C GLU A 210 -9.02 -29.98 -21.14
N THR A 211 -9.78 -30.82 -21.85
CA THR A 211 -9.86 -30.74 -23.32
C THR A 211 -10.44 -29.39 -23.74
N VAL A 212 -10.19 -28.96 -24.97
CA VAL A 212 -10.60 -27.62 -25.44
C VAL A 212 -12.10 -27.40 -25.26
N GLU A 213 -12.92 -28.43 -25.46
CA GLU A 213 -14.38 -28.38 -25.30
C GLU A 213 -14.80 -28.23 -23.83
N GLN A 214 -14.01 -28.79 -22.91
CA GLN A 214 -14.29 -28.84 -21.49
C GLN A 214 -13.69 -27.66 -20.72
N ARG A 215 -12.78 -26.88 -21.33
CA ARG A 215 -12.09 -25.76 -20.69
C ARG A 215 -13.07 -24.81 -20.00
N LYS A 216 -12.87 -24.63 -18.69
CA LYS A 216 -13.57 -23.60 -17.90
C LYS A 216 -13.48 -22.22 -18.54
N LYS A 217 -14.63 -21.68 -18.98
CA LYS A 217 -14.78 -20.35 -19.60
C LYS A 217 -14.89 -19.20 -18.58
N THR A 218 -14.72 -19.49 -17.30
CA THR A 218 -14.72 -18.50 -16.21
C THR A 218 -13.45 -17.66 -16.26
N ILE A 219 -13.61 -16.34 -16.30
CA ILE A 219 -12.50 -15.39 -16.20
C ILE A 219 -12.00 -15.41 -14.75
N CYS A 220 -10.73 -15.79 -14.56
CA CYS A 220 -10.05 -15.75 -13.26
C CYS A 220 -8.57 -15.45 -13.46
N GLY A 221 -7.95 -14.90 -12.41
CA GLY A 221 -6.57 -14.42 -12.40
C GLY A 221 -6.52 -12.92 -12.14
N THR A 222 -5.31 -12.39 -12.03
CA THR A 222 -5.07 -10.96 -11.78
C THR A 222 -5.13 -10.17 -13.10
N PRO A 223 -5.93 -9.08 -13.21
CA PRO A 223 -6.21 -8.38 -14.48
C PRO A 223 -5.01 -8.08 -15.38
N ASN A 224 -3.93 -7.51 -14.83
CA ASN A 224 -2.74 -7.10 -15.59
C ASN A 224 -1.94 -8.28 -16.20
N TYR A 225 -2.31 -9.52 -15.89
CA TYR A 225 -1.65 -10.74 -16.35
C TYR A 225 -2.60 -11.66 -17.14
N LEU A 226 -3.86 -11.25 -17.34
CA LEU A 226 -4.85 -12.04 -18.07
C LEU A 226 -4.54 -12.07 -19.57
N ALA A 227 -4.68 -13.24 -20.17
CA ALA A 227 -4.48 -13.45 -21.60
C ALA A 227 -5.73 -13.07 -22.42
N PRO A 228 -5.57 -12.67 -23.69
CA PRO A 228 -6.70 -12.27 -24.56
C PRO A 228 -7.80 -13.34 -24.67
N GLU A 229 -7.42 -14.61 -24.84
CA GLU A 229 -8.33 -15.76 -24.96
C GLU A 229 -9.16 -15.98 -23.68
N VAL A 230 -8.60 -15.67 -22.51
CA VAL A 230 -9.30 -15.75 -21.24
C VAL A 230 -10.38 -14.67 -21.17
N LEU A 231 -10.05 -13.42 -21.55
CA LEU A 231 -11.00 -12.31 -21.59
C LEU A 231 -12.10 -12.52 -22.66
N ASN A 232 -11.80 -13.29 -23.69
CA ASN A 232 -12.74 -13.68 -24.74
C ASN A 232 -13.52 -14.97 -24.40
N ARG A 233 -13.40 -15.48 -23.17
CA ARG A 233 -14.11 -16.67 -22.67
C ARG A 233 -13.86 -17.95 -23.48
N GLN A 234 -12.68 -18.06 -24.10
CA GLN A 234 -12.22 -19.26 -24.81
C GLN A 234 -11.59 -20.30 -23.86
N GLY A 235 -11.49 -19.97 -22.57
CA GLY A 235 -10.92 -20.82 -21.54
C GLY A 235 -9.42 -20.60 -21.32
N HIS A 236 -8.86 -21.23 -20.30
CA HIS A 236 -7.43 -21.16 -19.97
C HIS A 236 -6.68 -22.37 -20.53
N GLY A 237 -5.53 -22.12 -21.14
CA GLY A 237 -4.60 -23.15 -21.60
C GLY A 237 -3.20 -22.95 -21.01
N THR A 238 -2.24 -23.81 -21.43
CA THR A 238 -0.82 -23.65 -21.06
C THR A 238 -0.24 -22.35 -21.61
N GLU A 239 -0.77 -21.92 -22.75
CA GLU A 239 -0.43 -20.71 -23.48
C GLU A 239 -0.84 -19.45 -22.69
N SER A 240 -1.90 -19.54 -21.87
CA SER A 240 -2.35 -18.45 -21.02
C SER A 240 -1.36 -18.21 -19.86
N ASP A 241 -0.79 -19.27 -19.29
CA ASP A 241 0.30 -19.16 -18.30
C ASP A 241 1.57 -18.57 -18.95
N ILE A 242 1.87 -18.93 -20.21
CA ILE A 242 2.98 -18.35 -21.00
C ILE A 242 2.77 -16.85 -21.24
N TRP A 243 1.55 -16.41 -21.53
CA TRP A 243 1.23 -14.98 -21.63
C TRP A 243 1.53 -14.25 -20.30
N SER A 244 1.06 -14.79 -19.17
CA SER A 244 1.34 -14.20 -17.86
C SER A 244 2.85 -14.15 -17.57
N LEU A 245 3.63 -15.13 -18.01
CA LEU A 245 5.10 -15.11 -17.94
C LEU A 245 5.70 -13.94 -18.76
N GLY A 246 5.15 -13.65 -19.94
CA GLY A 246 5.52 -12.49 -20.75
C GLY A 246 5.25 -11.17 -20.04
N CYS A 247 4.06 -11.04 -19.43
CA CYS A 247 3.73 -9.86 -18.60
C CYS A 247 4.70 -9.73 -17.43
N VAL A 248 5.05 -10.83 -16.76
CA VAL A 248 6.03 -10.84 -15.65
C VAL A 248 7.40 -10.38 -16.12
N MET A 249 7.89 -10.90 -17.26
CA MET A 249 9.17 -10.48 -17.83
C MET A 249 9.16 -8.97 -18.12
N TYR A 250 8.11 -8.48 -18.78
CA TYR A 250 7.95 -7.05 -19.06
C TYR A 250 7.96 -6.22 -17.77
N THR A 251 7.16 -6.58 -16.76
CA THR A 251 7.09 -5.82 -15.50
C THR A 251 8.44 -5.76 -14.77
N LEU A 252 9.19 -6.86 -14.74
CA LEU A 252 10.50 -6.87 -14.09
C LEU A 252 11.53 -5.97 -14.79
N MET A 253 11.43 -5.82 -16.12
CA MET A 253 12.37 -5.02 -16.91
C MET A 253 11.95 -3.55 -17.03
N CYS A 254 10.66 -3.28 -17.24
CA CYS A 254 10.11 -1.96 -17.54
C CYS A 254 9.56 -1.24 -16.30
N GLY A 255 9.41 -1.96 -15.17
CA GLY A 255 8.94 -1.41 -13.92
C GLY A 255 7.43 -1.28 -13.79
N ASN A 256 6.66 -1.36 -14.88
CA ASN A 256 5.19 -1.38 -14.87
C ASN A 256 4.67 -2.54 -15.74
N PRO A 257 3.45 -3.06 -15.52
CA PRO A 257 2.85 -4.07 -16.38
C PRO A 257 2.57 -3.56 -17.81
N PRO A 258 2.57 -4.42 -18.84
CA PRO A 258 2.49 -3.99 -20.24
C PRO A 258 1.16 -3.34 -20.63
N PHE A 259 0.06 -3.76 -20.01
CA PHE A 259 -1.29 -3.31 -20.35
C PHE A 259 -1.94 -2.47 -19.24
N GLU A 260 -1.17 -2.06 -18.22
CA GLU A 260 -1.72 -1.31 -17.11
C GLU A 260 -2.24 0.05 -17.58
N THR A 261 -3.53 0.29 -17.35
CA THR A 261 -4.18 1.57 -17.59
C THR A 261 -4.91 2.03 -16.32
N LEU A 262 -5.42 3.25 -16.35
CA LEU A 262 -6.15 3.83 -15.22
C LEU A 262 -7.56 3.24 -15.05
N ASP A 263 -8.13 2.74 -16.15
CA ASP A 263 -9.43 2.08 -16.17
C ASP A 263 -9.28 0.58 -16.53
N LEU A 264 -9.96 -0.29 -15.78
CA LEU A 264 -9.88 -1.73 -15.96
C LEU A 264 -10.48 -2.19 -17.31
N LYS A 265 -11.51 -1.49 -17.80
CA LYS A 265 -12.12 -1.80 -19.10
C LYS A 265 -11.17 -1.43 -20.23
N GLU A 266 -10.45 -0.32 -20.14
CA GLU A 266 -9.37 0.03 -21.07
C GLU A 266 -8.21 -0.97 -20.98
N THR A 267 -7.83 -1.44 -19.79
CA THR A 267 -6.81 -2.49 -19.62
C THR A 267 -7.22 -3.74 -20.40
N TYR A 268 -8.48 -4.17 -20.26
CA TYR A 268 -9.00 -5.32 -21.01
C TYR A 268 -9.03 -5.08 -22.52
N LYS A 269 -9.30 -3.86 -22.97
CA LYS A 269 -9.23 -3.49 -24.38
C LYS A 269 -7.79 -3.60 -24.90
N CYS A 270 -6.82 -2.99 -24.21
CA CYS A 270 -5.41 -3.09 -24.55
C CYS A 270 -4.92 -4.54 -24.60
N ILE A 271 -5.34 -5.39 -23.65
CA ILE A 271 -5.03 -6.83 -23.68
C ILE A 271 -5.60 -7.49 -24.94
N LYS A 272 -6.90 -7.31 -25.22
CA LYS A 272 -7.57 -7.93 -26.38
C LYS A 272 -6.97 -7.48 -27.72
N GLU A 273 -6.50 -6.25 -27.79
CA GLU A 273 -5.85 -5.66 -28.97
C GLU A 273 -4.34 -5.91 -28.99
N VAL A 274 -3.76 -6.44 -27.91
CA VAL A 274 -2.31 -6.62 -27.69
C VAL A 274 -1.56 -5.29 -27.89
N LYS A 275 -2.12 -4.22 -27.35
CA LYS A 275 -1.58 -2.87 -27.43
C LYS A 275 -0.76 -2.53 -26.18
N TYR A 276 0.56 -2.49 -26.35
CA TYR A 276 1.51 -2.05 -25.34
C TYR A 276 2.75 -1.46 -26.01
N ASN A 277 3.55 -0.69 -25.26
CA ASN A 277 4.76 -0.07 -25.78
C ASN A 277 5.98 -0.87 -25.36
N LEU A 278 6.94 -1.05 -26.26
CA LEU A 278 8.27 -1.59 -25.92
C LEU A 278 9.27 -0.44 -25.80
N PRO A 279 9.77 -0.12 -24.60
CA PRO A 279 10.75 0.95 -24.44
C PRO A 279 12.05 0.65 -25.21
N SER A 280 12.61 1.69 -25.84
CA SER A 280 13.91 1.61 -26.52
C SER A 280 15.08 1.32 -25.57
N THR A 281 14.88 1.49 -24.26
CA THR A 281 15.85 1.15 -23.22
C THR A 281 16.06 -0.36 -23.06
N LEU A 282 15.14 -1.20 -23.54
CA LEU A 282 15.29 -2.66 -23.53
C LEU A 282 16.29 -3.14 -24.57
N SER A 283 17.04 -4.19 -24.26
CA SER A 283 17.91 -4.82 -25.25
C SER A 283 17.11 -5.40 -26.42
N PRO A 284 17.64 -5.40 -27.67
CA PRO A 284 16.91 -5.94 -28.82
C PRO A 284 16.47 -7.40 -28.63
N ALA A 285 17.28 -8.20 -27.92
CA ALA A 285 16.94 -9.57 -27.57
C ALA A 285 15.77 -9.65 -26.58
N ALA A 286 15.68 -8.74 -25.61
CA ALA A 286 14.56 -8.68 -24.68
C ALA A 286 13.26 -8.25 -25.37
N GLN A 287 13.32 -7.19 -26.19
CA GLN A 287 12.17 -6.71 -26.97
C GLN A 287 11.61 -7.82 -27.85
N LYS A 288 12.49 -8.54 -28.58
CA LYS A 288 12.09 -9.66 -29.44
C LYS A 288 11.49 -10.82 -28.66
N LEU A 289 12.03 -11.14 -27.47
CA LEU A 289 11.47 -12.21 -26.65
C LEU A 289 10.08 -11.84 -26.14
N ILE A 290 9.91 -10.64 -25.59
CA ILE A 290 8.63 -10.16 -25.07
C ILE A 290 7.57 -10.16 -26.17
N SER A 291 7.88 -9.62 -27.35
CA SER A 291 6.94 -9.61 -28.47
C SER A 291 6.62 -11.00 -29.00
N SER A 292 7.55 -11.96 -28.92
CA SER A 292 7.30 -13.36 -29.32
C SER A 292 6.46 -14.15 -28.29
N ILE A 293 6.38 -13.69 -27.04
CA ILE A 293 5.54 -14.28 -25.99
C ILE A 293 4.16 -13.63 -25.95
N LEU A 294 4.09 -12.30 -26.02
CA LEU A 294 2.86 -11.52 -25.97
C LEU A 294 2.19 -11.45 -27.35
N GLN A 295 1.85 -12.62 -27.90
CA GLN A 295 1.11 -12.77 -29.15
C GLN A 295 -0.40 -12.92 -28.91
N LYS A 296 -1.19 -12.34 -29.82
CA LYS A 296 -2.66 -12.36 -29.75
C LYS A 296 -3.22 -13.77 -29.79
N ASN A 297 -2.79 -14.55 -30.77
CA ASN A 297 -3.21 -15.94 -30.89
C ASN A 297 -2.35 -16.81 -29.96
N PRO A 298 -2.96 -17.70 -29.14
CA PRO A 298 -2.22 -18.56 -28.23
C PRO A 298 -1.18 -19.47 -28.91
N SER A 299 -1.49 -19.96 -30.12
CA SER A 299 -0.61 -20.85 -30.92
C SER A 299 0.67 -20.19 -31.43
N ASP A 300 0.67 -18.86 -31.53
CA ASP A 300 1.80 -18.10 -32.07
C ASP A 300 2.83 -17.76 -30.99
N ARG A 301 2.48 -18.02 -29.71
CA ARG A 301 3.38 -17.80 -28.57
C ARG A 301 4.46 -18.85 -28.54
N LEU A 302 5.68 -18.44 -28.20
CA LEU A 302 6.77 -19.39 -27.97
C LEU A 302 6.43 -20.37 -26.84
N THR A 303 6.80 -21.64 -27.02
CA THR A 303 6.75 -22.63 -25.96
C THR A 303 7.81 -22.36 -24.89
N LEU A 304 7.66 -22.95 -23.70
CA LEU A 304 8.63 -22.80 -22.61
C LEU A 304 10.07 -23.21 -23.02
N ASP A 305 10.21 -24.23 -23.87
CA ASP A 305 11.51 -24.67 -24.41
C ASP A 305 12.08 -23.67 -25.43
N GLN A 306 11.23 -23.13 -26.31
CA GLN A 306 11.65 -22.11 -27.26
C GLN A 306 12.08 -20.81 -26.55
N ILE A 307 11.40 -20.44 -25.45
CA ILE A 307 11.77 -19.30 -24.62
C ILE A 307 13.18 -19.48 -24.05
N LEU A 308 13.50 -20.65 -23.47
CA LEU A 308 14.83 -20.94 -22.92
C LEU A 308 15.93 -20.97 -23.99
N ASN A 309 15.60 -21.37 -25.21
CA ASN A 309 16.53 -21.38 -26.34
C ASN A 309 16.67 -20.01 -27.04
N HIS A 310 15.89 -19.01 -26.65
CA HIS A 310 15.94 -17.67 -27.23
C HIS A 310 17.29 -16.98 -26.96
N GLN A 311 17.71 -16.11 -27.88
CA GLN A 311 18.99 -15.38 -27.79
C GLN A 311 19.15 -14.58 -26.50
N PHE A 312 18.03 -14.12 -25.93
CA PHE A 312 18.00 -13.45 -24.63
C PHE A 312 18.69 -14.28 -23.56
N PHE A 313 18.49 -15.61 -23.53
CA PHE A 313 19.11 -16.53 -22.58
C PHE A 313 20.45 -17.11 -23.05
N THR A 314 20.54 -17.51 -24.33
CA THR A 314 21.67 -18.33 -24.81
C THR A 314 22.94 -17.54 -25.13
N LYS A 315 22.80 -16.26 -25.51
CA LYS A 315 23.95 -15.41 -25.91
C LYS A 315 24.44 -14.47 -24.81
N ALA A 316 23.83 -14.49 -23.63
CA ALA A 316 24.10 -13.53 -22.57
C ALA A 316 24.39 -14.21 -21.22
N PHE A 317 25.15 -13.51 -20.38
CA PHE A 317 25.51 -14.01 -19.05
C PHE A 317 24.29 -14.19 -18.14
N THR A 318 24.17 -15.36 -17.51
CA THR A 318 23.21 -15.61 -16.43
C THR A 318 23.98 -16.02 -15.19
N PRO A 319 23.80 -15.35 -14.03
CA PRO A 319 24.46 -15.74 -12.81
C PRO A 319 23.91 -17.08 -12.30
N ASP A 320 24.75 -17.89 -11.66
CA ASP A 320 24.31 -19.14 -11.02
C ASP A 320 23.61 -18.88 -9.67
N LYS A 321 23.96 -17.77 -9.02
CA LYS A 321 23.37 -17.29 -7.75
C LYS A 321 23.35 -15.77 -7.73
N LEU A 322 22.33 -15.21 -7.09
CA LEU A 322 22.27 -13.79 -6.76
C LEU A 322 22.65 -13.57 -5.29
N PRO A 323 23.34 -12.47 -4.95
CA PRO A 323 23.56 -12.12 -3.57
C PRO A 323 22.25 -11.67 -2.90
N PRO A 324 22.09 -11.87 -1.58
CA PRO A 324 20.95 -11.36 -0.81
C PRO A 324 20.67 -9.86 -0.98
N SER A 325 21.70 -9.05 -1.23
CA SER A 325 21.58 -7.61 -1.46
C SER A 325 20.75 -7.28 -2.71
N SER A 326 20.66 -8.19 -3.69
CA SER A 326 19.84 -8.02 -4.89
C SER A 326 18.35 -7.77 -4.60
N CYS A 327 17.86 -8.11 -3.40
CA CYS A 327 16.49 -7.78 -2.99
C CYS A 327 16.23 -6.27 -2.91
N VAL A 328 17.27 -5.45 -2.70
CA VAL A 328 17.13 -4.00 -2.41
C VAL A 328 18.09 -3.13 -3.20
N THR A 329 19.25 -3.63 -3.62
CA THR A 329 20.22 -2.89 -4.44
C THR A 329 20.54 -3.62 -5.73
N VAL A 330 20.97 -2.88 -6.75
CA VAL A 330 21.44 -3.45 -8.02
C VAL A 330 22.73 -4.25 -7.77
N PRO A 331 22.81 -5.53 -8.14
CA PRO A 331 24.00 -6.33 -7.90
C PRO A 331 25.13 -5.99 -8.88
N GLU A 332 26.36 -5.90 -8.35
CA GLU A 332 27.58 -5.90 -9.16
C GLU A 332 27.87 -7.31 -9.66
N LEU A 333 27.31 -7.65 -10.82
CA LEU A 333 27.52 -8.94 -11.45
C LEU A 333 28.80 -8.93 -12.28
N ASN A 334 29.91 -9.39 -11.68
CA ASN A 334 31.17 -9.55 -12.37
C ASN A 334 31.03 -10.57 -13.51
N LEU A 335 31.18 -10.12 -14.76
CA LEU A 335 31.32 -11.01 -15.91
C LEU A 335 32.51 -11.94 -15.67
N PRO A 336 32.37 -13.27 -15.82
CA PRO A 336 33.51 -14.16 -15.74
C PRO A 336 34.43 -13.83 -16.90
N SER A 337 35.56 -13.15 -16.63
CA SER A 337 36.54 -12.88 -17.68
C SER A 337 37.03 -14.22 -18.25
N PRO A 338 37.22 -14.32 -19.58
CA PRO A 338 37.82 -15.51 -20.18
C PRO A 338 39.15 -15.88 -19.51
N ALA A 339 39.92 -14.86 -19.10
CA ALA A 339 41.14 -14.99 -18.33
C ALA A 339 40.92 -15.69 -16.98
N LYS A 340 39.89 -15.34 -16.19
CA LYS A 340 39.61 -16.02 -14.90
C LYS A 340 39.28 -17.50 -15.06
N LYS A 341 38.56 -17.89 -16.12
CA LYS A 341 38.32 -19.32 -16.42
C LYS A 341 39.61 -20.06 -16.81
N PHE A 342 40.49 -19.40 -17.55
CA PHE A 342 41.81 -19.92 -17.92
C PHE A 342 42.72 -20.08 -16.69
N PHE A 343 42.82 -19.05 -15.84
CA PHE A 343 43.60 -19.08 -14.59
C PHE A 343 43.05 -20.06 -13.56
N THR A 344 41.73 -20.23 -13.46
CA THR A 344 41.13 -21.23 -12.54
C THR A 344 41.40 -22.66 -13.03
N LYS A 345 41.43 -22.88 -14.35
CA LYS A 345 41.77 -24.16 -14.97
C LYS A 345 43.27 -24.46 -14.84
N MET A 346 44.14 -23.46 -15.01
CA MET A 346 45.57 -23.57 -14.74
C MET A 346 45.88 -23.79 -13.25
N ALA A 347 45.23 -23.07 -12.33
CA ALA A 347 45.43 -23.23 -10.89
C ALA A 347 44.99 -24.62 -10.40
N LYS A 348 43.90 -25.17 -10.95
CA LYS A 348 43.50 -26.57 -10.69
C LYS A 348 44.48 -27.59 -11.28
N SER A 349 45.16 -27.24 -12.38
CA SER A 349 46.19 -28.08 -13.00
C SER A 349 47.55 -28.00 -12.30
N LEU A 350 47.89 -26.85 -11.71
CA LEU A 350 49.18 -26.58 -11.08
C LEU A 350 49.21 -26.91 -9.58
N PHE A 351 48.07 -26.80 -8.87
CA PHE A 351 47.97 -27.03 -7.42
C PHE A 351 47.12 -28.25 -7.03
N GLY A 352 46.67 -29.02 -8.01
CA GLY A 352 45.87 -30.22 -7.81
C GLY A 352 46.71 -31.45 -7.45
N LYS A 353 47.41 -31.44 -6.30
CA LYS A 353 47.80 -32.64 -5.52
C LYS A 353 48.60 -32.25 -4.27
N ARG A 354 47.94 -32.23 -3.10
CA ARG A 354 48.41 -32.85 -1.84
C ARG A 354 47.31 -32.75 -0.78
N LYS A 355 46.90 -33.92 -0.25
CA LYS A 355 46.14 -34.06 1.00
C LYS A 355 47.13 -34.24 2.14
N SER A 356 46.94 -33.52 3.25
CA SER A 356 47.19 -34.06 4.60
C SER A 356 46.36 -33.31 5.64
N LYS A 357 45.95 -34.06 6.68
CA LYS A 357 45.08 -33.69 7.80
C LYS A 357 45.75 -32.71 8.78
N GLY A 358 44.93 -31.89 9.47
CA GLY A 358 45.20 -31.51 10.87
C GLY A 358 45.08 -30.01 11.24
N LYS A 359 44.11 -29.72 12.12
CA LYS A 359 44.07 -28.70 13.19
C LYS A 359 44.04 -27.18 12.86
N HIS A 360 43.58 -26.49 13.91
CA HIS A 360 43.01 -25.16 14.10
C HIS A 360 43.94 -23.96 13.84
N CYS A 361 43.31 -22.79 13.63
CA CYS A 361 43.78 -21.40 13.83
C CYS A 361 44.70 -20.74 12.78
N GLU A 362 44.15 -19.75 12.06
CA GLU A 362 44.54 -18.32 12.08
C GLU A 362 44.17 -17.63 10.75
N ARG A 363 43.26 -16.65 10.85
CA ARG A 363 42.84 -15.78 9.75
C ARG A 363 43.42 -14.39 9.98
N GLU A 364 44.73 -14.29 9.98
CA GLU A 364 45.46 -13.02 9.93
C GLU A 364 46.55 -13.12 8.87
N SER A 365 46.27 -12.68 7.63
CA SER A 365 47.27 -12.20 6.65
C SER A 365 46.63 -11.79 5.31
N ILE A 366 45.54 -11.03 5.34
CA ILE A 366 45.05 -10.29 4.15
C ILE A 366 44.81 -8.80 4.46
N SER A 367 44.91 -8.37 5.73
CA SER A 367 44.74 -6.98 6.16
C SER A 367 45.99 -6.09 6.00
N LYS A 368 47.12 -6.61 5.50
CA LYS A 368 48.40 -5.86 5.41
C LYS A 368 48.82 -5.40 4.01
N LEU A 369 47.98 -5.53 2.99
CA LEU A 369 48.31 -5.05 1.64
C LEU A 369 47.53 -3.82 1.15
N VAL A 370 46.71 -3.18 2.01
CA VAL A 370 45.87 -2.01 1.59
C VAL A 370 46.06 -0.78 2.48
N SER A 371 46.96 -0.80 3.48
CA SER A 371 47.16 0.35 4.39
C SER A 371 48.46 1.12 4.14
N GLY A 372 48.79 1.40 2.87
CA GLY A 372 50.10 1.96 2.50
C GLY A 372 50.12 2.99 1.37
N ILE A 373 48.99 3.61 1.02
CA ILE A 373 48.99 4.82 0.16
C ILE A 373 48.16 5.90 0.86
N VAL A 374 48.89 6.84 1.46
CA VAL A 374 48.42 7.96 2.26
C VAL A 374 47.86 9.06 1.35
N LYS A 375 46.81 9.71 1.85
CA LYS A 375 46.27 11.02 1.47
C LYS A 375 47.34 12.02 0.98
N CYS A 376 47.04 12.70 -0.12
CA CYS A 376 47.06 14.16 -0.15
C CYS A 376 46.10 14.67 -1.24
N SER A 377 45.38 15.72 -0.87
CA SER A 377 44.34 16.43 -1.61
C SER A 377 44.80 16.92 -2.99
N ILE A 378 43.85 17.08 -3.92
CA ILE A 378 43.68 18.28 -4.76
C ILE A 378 42.26 18.24 -5.34
N SER A 379 41.48 19.25 -4.99
CA SER A 379 40.27 19.68 -5.68
C SER A 379 40.60 20.03 -7.14
N ARG A 380 39.79 19.60 -8.10
CA ARG A 380 39.63 20.33 -9.37
C ARG A 380 38.16 20.40 -9.75
N GLN A 381 37.63 21.60 -9.60
CA GLN A 381 36.59 22.17 -10.44
C GLN A 381 37.06 22.16 -11.92
N ILE A 382 36.10 21.98 -12.83
CA ILE A 382 36.07 22.58 -14.17
C ILE A 382 34.68 23.24 -14.22
N SER A 383 34.53 24.52 -13.90
CA SER A 383 34.81 25.72 -14.71
C SER A 383 34.05 25.72 -16.05
N TYR A 384 32.93 26.45 -16.06
CA TYR A 384 32.51 27.19 -17.25
C TYR A 384 33.39 28.45 -17.33
N LYS A 385 34.03 28.65 -18.47
CA LYS A 385 34.81 29.87 -18.79
C LYS A 385 33.86 31.02 -19.08
N THR A 386 34.02 32.14 -18.38
CA THR A 386 33.74 33.47 -18.91
C THR A 386 35.08 34.19 -19.04
N VAL A 387 35.31 34.76 -20.22
CA VAL A 387 36.52 35.47 -20.65
C VAL A 387 36.73 36.71 -19.79
N GLY A 388 37.96 36.90 -19.30
CA GLY A 388 38.36 38.10 -18.58
C GLY A 388 38.83 39.22 -19.50
N ALA A 389 38.79 40.44 -18.98
CA ALA A 389 39.71 41.51 -19.34
C ALA A 389 39.87 42.40 -18.11
N ASN A 390 41.12 42.61 -17.71
CA ASN A 390 41.53 43.64 -16.75
C ASN A 390 42.59 44.45 -17.47
N GLU A 391 42.37 45.75 -17.63
CA GLU A 391 43.33 46.83 -17.38
C GLU A 391 42.78 48.16 -17.89
N VAL A 392 42.96 49.18 -17.05
CA VAL A 392 42.51 50.55 -17.24
C VAL A 392 43.55 51.32 -18.03
N LEU A 393 43.08 52.06 -19.04
CA LEU A 393 43.60 53.38 -19.39
C LEU A 393 42.39 54.31 -19.63
N GLY A 394 42.33 55.44 -18.92
CA GLY A 394 41.63 56.66 -19.38
C GLY A 394 40.24 56.99 -18.80
N GLN A 395 40.24 57.98 -17.90
CA GLN A 395 39.30 59.12 -17.77
C GLN A 395 37.84 58.97 -17.31
N GLN A 396 37.56 59.69 -16.21
CA GLN A 396 36.38 60.56 -15.90
C GLN A 396 35.01 59.88 -15.73
N VAL A 397 34.14 60.16 -14.75
CA VAL A 397 33.90 61.24 -13.78
C VAL A 397 32.80 60.74 -12.80
N SER A 398 32.88 61.08 -11.50
CA SER A 398 31.80 61.35 -10.50
C SER A 398 30.65 60.34 -10.34
N SER A 399 30.10 59.98 -9.18
CA SER A 399 30.10 60.41 -7.77
C SER A 399 29.25 59.35 -7.05
N GLY A 400 29.69 58.73 -5.97
CA GLY A 400 29.29 59.15 -4.62
C GLY A 400 28.52 58.01 -3.91
N PRO A 401 28.67 57.84 -2.58
CA PRO A 401 28.78 56.49 -1.99
C PRO A 401 27.87 56.25 -0.76
N LEU A 402 28.10 55.12 -0.09
CA LEU A 402 27.81 54.81 1.34
C LEU A 402 26.33 54.46 1.66
N ASP A 403 25.97 53.51 2.53
CA ASP A 403 26.61 53.00 3.75
C ASP A 403 26.25 51.54 4.08
N THR A 404 27.19 50.91 4.80
CA THR A 404 27.25 49.66 5.59
C THR A 404 26.30 49.62 6.81
N PRO A 405 26.42 48.69 7.78
CA PRO A 405 26.53 47.21 7.80
C PRO A 405 25.61 46.57 8.88
N ALA A 406 25.81 45.28 9.18
CA ALA A 406 25.72 44.59 10.50
C ALA A 406 25.01 43.22 10.33
N GLU A 407 25.76 42.12 10.26
CA GLU A 407 26.28 41.30 11.38
C GLU A 407 25.37 40.06 11.53
N GLU A 408 25.90 38.87 11.20
CA GLU A 408 26.50 37.89 12.14
C GLU A 408 25.42 37.17 12.96
N GLU A 409 25.44 35.85 13.18
CA GLU A 409 26.33 34.76 12.82
C GLU A 409 25.61 33.47 13.30
N SER A 410 26.01 32.30 12.78
CA SER A 410 26.25 31.04 13.53
C SER A 410 25.22 30.52 14.56
N ARG A 411 24.92 29.22 14.71
CA ARG A 411 25.44 27.93 14.23
C ARG A 411 24.69 26.84 15.01
N LYS A 412 24.65 25.63 14.42
CA LYS A 412 24.66 24.30 15.05
C LYS A 412 23.38 23.82 15.76
N SER A 413 22.67 22.84 15.20
CA SER A 413 22.95 21.39 15.17
C SER A 413 22.56 20.64 16.45
N ALA A 414 21.55 19.77 16.35
CA ALA A 414 21.63 18.37 16.80
C ALA A 414 20.38 17.59 16.32
N ALA A 415 20.59 16.32 16.01
CA ALA A 415 19.67 15.40 15.35
C ALA A 415 18.80 14.60 16.33
N SER A 416 17.67 14.06 15.86
CA SER A 416 17.27 12.66 16.10
C SER A 416 15.98 12.24 15.37
N GLY A 417 15.96 11.01 14.85
CA GLY A 417 14.76 10.15 14.85
C GLY A 417 13.96 10.02 13.56
N SER A 418 14.31 9.05 12.70
CA SER A 418 13.55 8.71 11.48
C SER A 418 12.39 7.75 11.76
N PHE A 419 11.16 8.12 11.38
CA PHE A 419 9.94 7.31 11.56
C PHE A 419 9.31 6.89 10.21
N LYS A 420 8.77 5.67 10.17
CA LYS A 420 8.06 5.08 9.02
C LYS A 420 6.57 5.44 9.06
N GLY A 421 6.15 6.32 8.15
CA GLY A 421 4.77 6.57 7.74
C GLY A 421 4.80 7.29 6.39
N THR A 422 3.83 7.05 5.50
CA THR A 422 3.68 7.88 4.30
C THR A 422 3.22 9.25 4.75
N VAL A 423 4.16 10.19 4.92
CA VAL A 423 3.90 11.59 5.23
C VAL A 423 4.34 12.39 4.02
N ALA A 424 3.40 13.05 3.34
CA ALA A 424 3.73 14.12 2.42
C ALA A 424 3.58 15.44 3.21
N SER A 425 4.66 16.21 3.28
CA SER A 425 4.68 17.53 3.92
C SER A 425 5.37 18.50 2.96
N SER A 426 4.70 19.59 2.60
CA SER A 426 5.31 20.73 1.95
C SER A 426 5.82 21.69 3.04
N THR A 427 7.13 21.81 3.22
CA THR A 427 7.71 22.82 4.11
C THR A 427 8.91 23.52 3.47
N GLU A 428 8.72 24.79 3.11
CA GLU A 428 9.72 25.85 3.26
C GLU A 428 9.03 27.08 3.89
N PRO A 429 9.71 27.89 4.72
CA PRO A 429 9.08 28.93 5.52
C PRO A 429 9.08 30.29 4.80
N CYS A 430 7.91 30.93 4.66
CA CYS A 430 7.78 32.40 4.76
C CYS A 430 6.30 32.86 4.80
N GLU A 431 6.05 33.79 5.74
CA GLU A 431 4.97 34.77 5.95
C GLU A 431 3.48 34.36 5.80
N ASP A 432 2.77 34.41 6.94
CA ASP A 432 1.31 34.34 7.16
C ASP A 432 0.53 33.04 6.83
N GLY A 433 1.21 31.94 6.49
CA GLY A 433 0.58 30.63 6.30
C GLY A 433 0.37 29.82 7.60
N VAL A 434 -0.87 29.42 7.91
CA VAL A 434 -1.17 28.47 8.98
C VAL A 434 -0.53 27.11 8.66
N THR A 435 0.38 26.62 9.50
CA THR A 435 1.07 25.34 9.29
C THR A 435 0.23 24.15 9.77
N PRO A 436 0.41 22.94 9.19
CA PRO A 436 -0.23 21.73 9.69
C PRO A 436 0.06 21.45 11.17
N ALA A 437 1.30 21.71 11.60
CA ALA A 437 1.72 21.56 12.98
C ALA A 437 0.93 22.50 13.92
N ALA A 438 0.75 23.77 13.55
CA ALA A 438 -0.03 24.73 14.33
C ALA A 438 -1.51 24.33 14.43
N ILE A 439 -2.10 23.78 13.36
CA ILE A 439 -3.50 23.28 13.37
C ILE A 439 -3.62 22.09 14.31
N ALA A 440 -2.70 21.13 14.19
CA ALA A 440 -2.71 19.94 15.01
C ALA A 440 -2.48 20.28 16.49
N GLU A 441 -1.55 21.17 16.81
CA GLU A 441 -1.31 21.66 18.18
C GLU A 441 -2.54 22.38 18.75
N SER A 442 -3.16 23.27 17.96
CA SER A 442 -4.39 23.95 18.35
C SER A 442 -5.52 22.96 18.63
N ALA A 443 -5.73 21.97 17.75
CA ALA A 443 -6.73 20.92 17.90
C ALA A 443 -6.48 20.05 19.14
N MET A 444 -5.23 19.63 19.38
CA MET A 444 -4.84 18.89 20.59
C MET A 444 -5.17 19.68 21.85
N LYS A 445 -4.75 20.95 21.90
CA LYS A 445 -4.95 21.81 23.07
C LYS A 445 -6.43 21.93 23.43
N VAL A 446 -7.30 22.20 22.45
CA VAL A 446 -8.73 22.38 22.71
C VAL A 446 -9.44 21.07 23.05
N LEU A 447 -9.07 19.96 22.41
CA LEU A 447 -9.62 18.64 22.73
C LEU A 447 -9.19 18.18 24.12
N ASN A 448 -7.92 18.36 24.50
CA ASN A 448 -7.43 18.04 25.84
C ASN A 448 -8.08 18.90 26.92
N SER A 449 -8.23 20.20 26.67
CA SER A 449 -8.94 21.10 27.58
C SER A 449 -10.39 20.65 27.79
N CYS A 450 -11.09 20.30 26.71
CA CYS A 450 -12.46 19.78 26.78
C CYS A 450 -12.52 18.46 27.56
N LEU A 451 -11.69 17.48 27.20
CA LEU A 451 -11.65 16.16 27.85
C LEU A 451 -11.30 16.22 29.34
N SER A 452 -10.50 17.21 29.76
CA SER A 452 -10.08 17.38 31.15
C SER A 452 -11.16 18.02 32.03
N ALA A 453 -11.96 18.92 31.44
CA ALA A 453 -13.03 19.62 32.15
C ALA A 453 -14.39 18.87 32.08
N MET A 454 -14.52 17.91 31.16
CA MET A 454 -15.75 17.17 30.88
C MET A 454 -16.22 16.31 32.06
N PRO A 455 -17.48 16.46 32.53
CA PRO A 455 -18.05 15.56 33.54
C PRO A 455 -18.42 14.18 32.96
N ALA A 456 -18.64 13.20 33.83
CA ALA A 456 -19.09 11.88 33.42
C ALA A 456 -20.54 11.95 32.91
N ALA A 457 -20.78 11.48 31.68
CA ALA A 457 -22.11 11.38 31.09
C ALA A 457 -22.27 10.05 30.35
N THR A 458 -23.51 9.59 30.21
CA THR A 458 -23.84 8.34 29.50
C THR A 458 -24.38 8.60 28.09
N ARG A 459 -24.78 9.84 27.79
CA ARG A 459 -25.38 10.25 26.51
C ARG A 459 -24.72 11.53 26.00
N ASN A 460 -24.78 11.74 24.69
CA ASN A 460 -24.36 13.02 24.10
C ASN A 460 -25.39 14.11 24.44
N PRO A 461 -24.97 15.39 24.53
CA PRO A 461 -25.89 16.50 24.72
C PRO A 461 -26.96 16.56 23.62
N PRO A 462 -28.15 17.10 23.89
CA PRO A 462 -29.15 17.36 22.85
C PRO A 462 -28.56 18.35 21.83
N CYS A 463 -28.61 17.99 20.54
CA CYS A 463 -28.07 18.81 19.46
C CYS A 463 -28.97 20.06 19.29
N PRO A 464 -28.49 21.28 19.57
CA PRO A 464 -29.29 22.48 19.42
C PRO A 464 -29.36 22.87 17.95
N SER A 465 -30.40 22.41 17.24
CA SER A 465 -30.77 22.78 15.86
C SER A 465 -29.70 22.58 14.76
N ARG A 466 -30.12 22.59 13.49
CA ARG A 466 -29.28 22.22 12.33
C ARG A 466 -27.98 23.05 12.30
N PRO A 467 -26.81 22.41 12.12
CA PRO A 467 -25.52 23.11 12.15
C PRO A 467 -25.44 24.19 11.07
N LYS A 468 -24.70 25.27 11.37
CA LYS A 468 -24.19 26.17 10.31
C LYS A 468 -23.38 25.33 9.33
N SER A 469 -23.73 25.42 8.05
CA SER A 469 -23.07 24.71 6.95
C SER A 469 -21.55 24.97 6.98
N PHE A 470 -20.75 23.92 7.07
CA PHE A 470 -19.29 23.98 6.94
C PHE A 470 -18.80 22.94 5.93
N ILE A 471 -17.62 23.19 5.38
CA ILE A 471 -17.03 22.36 4.34
C ILE A 471 -16.24 21.21 4.98
N TRP A 472 -16.53 19.98 4.57
CA TRP A 472 -15.85 18.76 5.05
C TRP A 472 -15.66 17.75 3.93
N VAL A 473 -14.77 16.77 4.13
CA VAL A 473 -14.48 15.73 3.13
C VAL A 473 -15.51 14.63 3.17
N THR A 474 -16.33 14.53 2.13
CA THR A 474 -17.37 13.50 1.99
C THR A 474 -16.80 12.20 1.43
N LYS A 475 -15.87 12.30 0.48
CA LYS A 475 -15.24 11.16 -0.21
C LYS A 475 -13.75 11.45 -0.42
N TRP A 476 -12.94 10.41 -0.47
CA TRP A 476 -11.51 10.53 -0.70
C TRP A 476 -10.94 9.28 -1.38
N VAL A 477 -9.80 9.46 -2.03
CA VAL A 477 -9.02 8.40 -2.68
C VAL A 477 -7.54 8.60 -2.43
N ASP A 478 -6.86 7.52 -2.09
CA ASP A 478 -5.43 7.49 -1.82
C ASP A 478 -4.70 6.91 -3.03
N TYR A 479 -4.22 7.79 -3.92
CA TYR A 479 -3.35 7.46 -5.05
C TYR A 479 -1.94 8.03 -4.84
N SER A 480 -1.52 8.15 -3.58
CA SER A 480 -0.22 8.71 -3.19
C SER A 480 0.97 7.89 -3.72
N ASN A 481 0.73 6.64 -4.13
CA ASN A 481 1.72 5.81 -4.81
C ASN A 481 2.10 6.32 -6.22
N LYS A 482 1.29 7.19 -6.84
CA LYS A 482 1.50 7.64 -8.22
C LYS A 482 1.25 9.14 -8.44
N TYR A 483 0.15 9.66 -7.92
CA TYR A 483 -0.30 11.01 -8.23
C TYR A 483 -0.39 11.91 -7.00
N GLY A 484 -1.03 11.41 -5.94
CA GLY A 484 -1.38 12.24 -4.80
C GLY A 484 -2.64 11.76 -4.09
N PHE A 485 -3.15 12.61 -3.21
CA PHE A 485 -4.34 12.35 -2.42
C PHE A 485 -5.51 13.17 -2.95
N GLY A 486 -6.57 12.50 -3.40
CA GLY A 486 -7.77 13.11 -3.94
C GLY A 486 -8.89 13.14 -2.91
N TYR A 487 -9.65 14.22 -2.87
CA TYR A 487 -10.77 14.39 -1.95
C TYR A 487 -11.91 15.17 -2.60
N GLN A 488 -13.13 14.85 -2.18
CA GLN A 488 -14.35 15.58 -2.53
C GLN A 488 -14.92 16.22 -1.27
N LEU A 489 -15.26 17.50 -1.39
CA LEU A 489 -15.83 18.32 -0.34
C LEU A 489 -17.36 18.24 -0.34
N SER A 490 -17.99 18.68 0.75
CA SER A 490 -19.45 18.67 0.92
C SER A 490 -20.21 19.61 0.00
N ASN A 491 -19.54 20.60 -0.58
CA ASN A 491 -20.06 21.47 -1.64
C ASN A 491 -19.79 20.91 -3.06
N GLN A 492 -19.39 19.64 -3.17
CA GLN A 492 -19.02 18.94 -4.41
C GLN A 492 -17.72 19.39 -5.07
N ASP A 493 -16.99 20.36 -4.51
CA ASP A 493 -15.65 20.71 -4.99
C ASP A 493 -14.69 19.53 -4.82
N ILE A 494 -13.79 19.37 -5.78
CA ILE A 494 -12.87 18.24 -5.81
C ILE A 494 -11.44 18.76 -5.85
N GLY A 495 -10.62 18.34 -4.89
CA GLY A 495 -9.22 18.72 -4.78
C GLY A 495 -8.30 17.52 -4.87
N VAL A 496 -7.10 17.75 -5.40
CA VAL A 496 -5.98 16.80 -5.33
C VAL A 496 -4.74 17.50 -4.78
N LEU A 497 -4.19 16.93 -3.71
CA LEU A 497 -2.84 17.24 -3.24
C LEU A 497 -1.87 16.29 -3.96
N PHE A 498 -1.09 16.80 -4.90
CA PHE A 498 -0.11 16.01 -5.64
C PHE A 498 1.11 15.67 -4.78
N ASN A 499 1.79 14.58 -5.12
CA ASN A 499 3.00 14.12 -4.40
C ASN A 499 4.13 15.17 -4.37
N GLU A 500 4.22 15.99 -5.42
CA GLU A 500 5.18 17.09 -5.53
C GLU A 500 4.78 18.32 -4.66
N GLY A 501 3.68 18.23 -3.91
CA GLY A 501 3.20 19.28 -2.99
C GLY A 501 2.34 20.37 -3.65
N THR A 502 2.07 20.30 -4.95
CA THR A 502 1.13 21.21 -5.62
C THR A 502 -0.31 20.77 -5.38
N HIS A 503 -1.25 21.72 -5.45
CA HIS A 503 -2.68 21.47 -5.28
C HIS A 503 -3.46 21.92 -6.51
N LEU A 504 -4.42 21.12 -6.96
CA LEU A 504 -5.37 21.53 -7.98
C LEU A 504 -6.79 21.16 -7.55
N SER A 505 -7.70 22.13 -7.59
CA SER A 505 -9.12 21.95 -7.29
C SER A 505 -10.01 22.32 -8.47
N LEU A 506 -11.06 21.54 -8.68
CA LEU A 506 -12.18 21.84 -9.56
C LEU A 506 -13.34 22.33 -8.71
N CYS A 507 -13.72 23.59 -8.89
CA CYS A 507 -14.78 24.28 -8.16
C CYS A 507 -15.88 24.76 -9.12
N ASP A 508 -17.02 25.17 -8.56
CA ASP A 508 -18.16 25.72 -9.31
C ASP A 508 -18.59 24.78 -10.46
N GLN A 509 -18.98 23.54 -10.10
CA GLN A 509 -19.37 22.51 -11.07
C GLN A 509 -18.30 22.25 -12.14
N ARG A 510 -17.01 22.32 -11.75
CA ARG A 510 -15.83 22.14 -12.62
C ARG A 510 -15.62 23.24 -13.66
N LYS A 511 -16.27 24.40 -13.50
CA LYS A 511 -16.05 25.57 -14.37
C LYS A 511 -14.81 26.36 -13.97
N THR A 512 -14.43 26.30 -12.70
CA THR A 512 -13.28 27.06 -12.17
C THR A 512 -12.20 26.10 -11.68
N VAL A 513 -10.95 26.37 -12.06
CA VAL A 513 -9.77 25.62 -11.62
C VAL A 513 -8.95 26.50 -10.68
N HIS A 514 -8.75 26.03 -9.45
CA HIS A 514 -7.82 26.63 -8.50
C HIS A 514 -6.53 25.82 -8.50
N TYR A 515 -5.39 26.47 -8.69
CA TYR A 515 -4.07 25.85 -8.65
C TYR A 515 -3.21 26.54 -7.59
N CYS A 516 -2.70 25.76 -6.63
CA CYS A 516 -1.79 26.25 -5.60
C CYS A 516 -0.42 25.59 -5.78
N MET A 517 0.62 26.42 -5.86
CA MET A 517 2.00 25.96 -5.91
C MET A 517 2.53 25.64 -4.50
N THR A 518 3.67 24.94 -4.43
CA THR A 518 4.34 24.58 -3.17
C THR A 518 4.77 25.77 -2.32
N ASN A 519 4.92 26.96 -2.93
CA ASN A 519 5.22 28.22 -2.26
C ASN A 519 3.95 29.02 -1.89
N ASN A 520 2.79 28.36 -1.79
CA ASN A 520 1.48 28.95 -1.51
C ASN A 520 1.01 30.03 -2.51
N LYS A 521 1.64 30.15 -3.69
CA LYS A 521 1.10 31.00 -4.75
C LYS A 521 -0.14 30.36 -5.35
N HIS A 522 -1.24 31.10 -5.29
CA HIS A 522 -2.55 30.67 -5.74
C HIS A 522 -2.91 31.33 -7.07
N PHE A 523 -3.38 30.51 -8.01
CA PHE A 523 -3.85 30.93 -9.33
C PHE A 523 -5.26 30.40 -9.56
N THR A 524 -6.12 31.24 -10.15
CA THR A 524 -7.47 30.86 -10.56
C THR A 524 -7.58 30.93 -12.07
N PHE A 525 -8.10 29.89 -12.68
CA PHE A 525 -8.34 29.82 -14.12
C PHE A 525 -9.79 29.42 -14.39
N GLN A 526 -10.36 29.93 -15.48
CA GLN A 526 -11.53 29.30 -16.07
C GLN A 526 -11.12 27.95 -16.67
N ALA A 527 -11.93 26.91 -16.52
CA ALA A 527 -11.60 25.56 -16.95
C ALA A 527 -11.37 25.43 -18.46
N SER A 528 -11.92 26.37 -19.26
CA SER A 528 -11.72 26.50 -20.70
C SER A 528 -10.43 27.24 -21.09
N ALA A 529 -9.82 27.98 -20.17
CA ALA A 529 -8.64 28.82 -20.39
C ALA A 529 -7.45 28.37 -19.53
N LEU A 530 -7.39 27.07 -19.20
CA LEU A 530 -6.31 26.52 -18.39
C LEU A 530 -5.01 26.41 -19.22
N PRO A 531 -3.84 26.84 -18.69
CA PRO A 531 -2.55 26.66 -19.36
C PRO A 531 -2.26 25.19 -19.69
N GLU A 532 -1.67 24.93 -20.86
CA GLU A 532 -1.38 23.57 -21.35
C GLU A 532 -0.58 22.72 -20.36
N GLN A 533 0.32 23.33 -19.59
CA GLN A 533 1.15 22.67 -18.59
C GLN A 533 0.31 22.03 -17.46
N LEU A 534 -0.82 22.64 -17.12
CA LEU A 534 -1.71 22.18 -16.06
C LEU A 534 -2.80 21.22 -16.56
N CYS A 535 -2.96 21.05 -17.88
CA CYS A 535 -3.97 20.16 -18.46
C CYS A 535 -3.80 18.70 -18.01
N SER A 536 -2.56 18.23 -17.88
CA SER A 536 -2.28 16.87 -17.40
C SER A 536 -2.72 16.66 -15.94
N GLN A 537 -2.46 17.65 -15.07
CA GLN A 537 -2.91 17.63 -13.68
C GLN A 537 -4.44 17.73 -13.58
N LYS A 538 -5.07 18.61 -14.38
CA LYS A 538 -6.54 18.71 -14.46
C LYS A 538 -7.17 17.35 -14.82
N GLN A 539 -6.65 16.65 -15.81
CA GLN A 539 -7.14 15.32 -16.20
C GLN A 539 -7.06 14.31 -15.04
N ILE A 540 -6.01 14.38 -14.22
CA ILE A 540 -5.89 13.53 -13.02
C ILE A 540 -6.98 13.88 -12.00
N VAL A 541 -7.24 15.17 -11.77
CA VAL A 541 -8.31 15.61 -10.86
C VAL A 541 -9.68 15.17 -11.37
N GLU A 542 -9.96 15.31 -12.67
CA GLU A 542 -11.20 14.84 -13.30
C GLU A 542 -11.36 13.31 -13.19
N LEU A 543 -10.27 12.55 -13.32
CA LEU A 543 -10.29 11.10 -13.14
C LEU A 543 -10.67 10.72 -11.71
N MET A 544 -10.01 11.33 -10.72
CA MET A 544 -10.30 11.08 -9.30
C MET A 544 -11.73 11.51 -8.95
N ALA A 545 -12.18 12.66 -9.47
CA ALA A 545 -13.54 13.15 -9.36
C ALA A 545 -14.56 12.10 -9.83
N ASN A 546 -14.44 11.68 -11.10
CA ASN A 546 -15.35 10.73 -11.71
C ASN A 546 -15.36 9.39 -10.95
N TYR A 547 -14.19 8.93 -10.48
CA TYR A 547 -14.11 7.72 -9.66
C TYR A 547 -14.88 7.86 -8.35
N MET A 548 -14.67 8.96 -7.60
CA MET A 548 -15.34 9.20 -6.32
C MET A 548 -16.86 9.30 -6.48
N GLU A 549 -17.33 9.97 -7.52
CA GLU A 549 -18.75 10.12 -7.81
C GLU A 549 -19.41 8.80 -8.18
N GLN A 550 -18.77 7.99 -9.03
CA GLN A 550 -19.36 6.74 -9.54
C GLN A 550 -19.25 5.56 -8.58
N ASN A 551 -18.20 5.50 -7.75
CA ASN A 551 -17.84 4.28 -7.00
C ASN A 551 -17.96 4.42 -5.48
N LEU A 552 -18.05 5.64 -4.95
CA LEU A 552 -18.08 5.85 -3.50
C LEU A 552 -19.42 6.46 -3.07
N MET A 553 -19.97 5.91 -1.98
CA MET A 553 -21.14 6.47 -1.31
C MET A 553 -20.78 7.75 -0.54
N GLU A 554 -21.78 8.59 -0.28
CA GLU A 554 -21.61 9.76 0.58
C GLU A 554 -21.31 9.38 2.04
N GLY A 555 -20.49 10.22 2.68
CA GLY A 555 -19.88 9.95 3.98
C GLY A 555 -20.76 10.20 5.22
N GLY A 556 -21.96 10.79 5.07
CA GLY A 556 -22.86 11.26 6.13
C GLY A 556 -24.09 11.99 5.56
N ASP A 557 -25.03 12.40 6.43
CA ASP A 557 -26.28 13.09 6.08
C ASP A 557 -26.21 14.64 6.09
N LEU A 558 -25.03 15.21 6.38
CA LEU A 558 -24.80 16.66 6.36
C LEU A 558 -24.80 17.22 4.95
N HIS A 559 -25.84 17.96 4.61
CA HIS A 559 -25.89 18.75 3.39
C HIS A 559 -25.26 20.13 3.64
N CYS A 560 -24.41 20.55 2.71
CA CYS A 560 -23.87 21.91 2.69
C CYS A 560 -24.89 22.82 2.00
N GLU A 561 -25.43 23.82 2.69
CA GLU A 561 -26.13 24.92 2.00
C GLU A 561 -25.12 25.88 1.38
N ASP A 562 -25.50 26.52 0.27
CA ASP A 562 -24.69 27.40 -0.57
C ASP A 562 -23.99 28.49 0.27
N GLN A 563 -22.76 28.21 0.66
CA GLN A 563 -21.85 29.22 1.21
C GLN A 563 -21.37 30.09 0.03
N PRO A 564 -21.23 31.42 0.21
CA PRO A 564 -20.67 32.28 -0.82
C PRO A 564 -19.26 31.78 -1.22
N PRO A 565 -18.79 32.10 -2.44
CA PRO A 565 -17.50 31.64 -2.95
C PRO A 565 -16.36 32.22 -2.12
N SER A 566 -16.01 31.53 -1.03
CA SER A 566 -14.74 31.66 -0.34
C SER A 566 -13.77 30.66 -0.94
N GLN A 567 -12.46 30.94 -0.84
CA GLN A 567 -11.44 30.03 -1.37
C GLN A 567 -11.65 28.62 -0.80
N PRO A 568 -11.61 27.57 -1.65
CA PRO A 568 -11.83 26.21 -1.19
C PRO A 568 -10.75 25.83 -0.16
N PRO A 569 -11.12 25.13 0.93
CA PRO A 569 -10.13 24.72 1.92
C PRO A 569 -9.13 23.75 1.29
N LEU A 570 -7.84 24.09 1.43
CA LEU A 570 -6.74 23.31 0.88
C LEU A 570 -6.34 22.24 1.88
N LEU A 571 -6.24 20.99 1.44
CA LEU A 571 -5.66 19.91 2.23
C LEU A 571 -4.16 20.16 2.37
N LEU A 572 -3.71 20.47 3.58
CA LEU A 572 -2.31 20.76 3.86
C LEU A 572 -1.53 19.48 4.18
N GLN A 573 -2.16 18.57 4.93
CA GLN A 573 -1.53 17.31 5.33
C GLN A 573 -2.59 16.25 5.55
N TRP A 574 -2.23 15.01 5.24
CA TRP A 574 -3.01 13.84 5.62
C TRP A 574 -2.08 12.77 6.20
N VAL A 575 -2.60 11.97 7.12
CA VAL A 575 -1.86 10.90 7.79
C VAL A 575 -2.74 9.67 7.86
N LYS A 576 -2.17 8.53 7.46
CA LYS A 576 -2.85 7.23 7.50
C LYS A 576 -2.24 6.35 8.58
N THR A 577 -3.08 5.88 9.47
CA THR A 577 -2.74 4.91 10.53
C THR A 577 -3.42 3.57 10.25
N ASP A 578 -3.17 2.56 11.09
CA ASP A 578 -3.87 1.27 10.99
C ASP A 578 -5.38 1.35 11.31
N HIS A 579 -5.82 2.41 12.01
CA HIS A 579 -7.19 2.54 12.49
C HIS A 579 -7.96 3.74 11.92
N ALA A 580 -7.27 4.79 11.47
CA ALA A 580 -7.90 6.02 11.00
C ALA A 580 -7.08 6.76 9.93
N LEU A 581 -7.79 7.57 9.13
CA LEU A 581 -7.24 8.60 8.26
C LEU A 581 -7.45 9.97 8.91
N VAL A 582 -6.40 10.78 8.95
CA VAL A 582 -6.43 12.16 9.45
C VAL A 582 -6.14 13.13 8.31
N MET A 583 -6.87 14.24 8.29
CA MET A 583 -6.76 15.31 7.29
C MET A 583 -6.78 16.67 7.98
N LEU A 584 -5.84 17.53 7.60
CA LEU A 584 -5.66 18.90 8.12
C LEU A 584 -5.81 19.90 6.97
N PHE A 585 -6.67 20.90 7.16
CA PHE A 585 -7.01 21.88 6.13
C PHE A 585 -6.56 23.31 6.48
N SER A 586 -6.34 24.13 5.46
CA SER A 586 -5.92 25.54 5.60
C SER A 586 -6.87 26.41 6.43
N ASN A 587 -8.16 26.06 6.49
CA ASN A 587 -9.16 26.72 7.32
C ASN A 587 -9.18 26.23 8.79
N SER A 588 -8.11 25.57 9.25
CA SER A 588 -8.00 24.97 10.58
C SER A 588 -9.03 23.86 10.87
N THR A 589 -9.59 23.24 9.84
CA THR A 589 -10.43 22.03 9.99
C THR A 589 -9.55 20.79 10.14
N LEU A 590 -9.81 20.00 11.18
CA LEU A 590 -9.29 18.66 11.38
C LEU A 590 -10.40 17.66 11.12
N GLN A 591 -10.16 16.67 10.27
CA GLN A 591 -11.09 15.57 10.04
C GLN A 591 -10.40 14.22 10.24
N VAL A 592 -11.04 13.34 11.01
CA VAL A 592 -10.57 11.99 11.31
C VAL A 592 -11.64 10.97 10.94
N ASN A 593 -11.29 10.05 10.03
CA ASN A 593 -12.16 9.00 9.53
C ASN A 593 -11.69 7.63 10.04
N PHE A 594 -12.51 6.92 10.81
CA PHE A 594 -12.16 5.62 11.39
C PHE A 594 -12.53 4.45 10.47
N TYR A 595 -11.61 3.51 10.26
CA TYR A 595 -11.81 2.40 9.32
C TYR A 595 -12.65 1.25 9.89
N THR A 596 -12.59 1.02 11.19
CA THR A 596 -13.18 -0.15 11.84
C THR A 596 -14.70 -0.14 11.84
N ASP A 597 -15.29 1.04 11.99
CA ASP A 597 -16.74 1.22 12.13
C ASP A 597 -17.30 2.42 11.35
N HIS A 598 -16.49 3.01 10.46
CA HIS A 598 -16.87 4.11 9.57
C HIS A 598 -17.31 5.42 10.24
N THR A 599 -17.12 5.55 11.55
CA THR A 599 -17.36 6.77 12.32
C THR A 599 -16.40 7.89 11.92
N LYS A 600 -16.78 9.15 12.15
CA LYS A 600 -15.94 10.32 11.83
C LYS A 600 -16.01 11.37 12.93
N ILE A 601 -14.89 12.02 13.19
CA ILE A 601 -14.81 13.26 13.98
C ILE A 601 -14.33 14.37 13.05
N ILE A 602 -15.03 15.49 13.07
CA ILE A 602 -14.61 16.71 12.39
C ILE A 602 -14.59 17.83 13.44
N LEU A 603 -13.44 18.50 13.58
CA LEU A 603 -13.26 19.64 14.45
C LEU A 603 -12.98 20.86 13.57
N CYS A 604 -13.81 21.88 13.67
CA CYS A 604 -13.65 23.13 12.93
C CYS A 604 -13.81 24.34 13.85
N LYS A 605 -13.23 25.48 13.46
CA LYS A 605 -13.33 26.74 14.19
C LYS A 605 -14.30 27.67 13.45
N SER A 606 -15.40 28.04 14.10
CA SER A 606 -16.43 28.93 13.55
C SER A 606 -16.72 30.06 14.52
N SER A 607 -16.66 31.31 14.06
CA SER A 607 -17.02 32.51 14.84
C SER A 607 -16.37 32.59 16.23
N GLY A 608 -15.10 32.16 16.34
CA GLY A 608 -14.34 32.18 17.59
C GLY A 608 -14.48 30.94 18.48
N SER A 609 -15.43 30.04 18.18
CA SER A 609 -15.68 28.81 18.95
C SER A 609 -15.35 27.56 18.16
N TYR A 610 -14.98 26.47 18.85
CA TYR A 610 -14.77 25.16 18.22
C TYR A 610 -16.06 24.37 18.19
N LEU A 611 -16.35 23.82 17.00
CA LEU A 611 -17.44 22.89 16.77
C LEU A 611 -16.86 21.50 16.53
N LEU A 612 -17.43 20.50 17.21
CA LEU A 612 -17.11 19.10 17.01
C LEU A 612 -18.31 18.38 16.42
N THR A 613 -18.14 17.87 15.20
CA THR A 613 -19.12 17.05 14.52
C THR A 613 -18.74 15.58 14.63
N TYR A 614 -19.68 14.77 15.10
CA TYR A 614 -19.57 13.32 15.15
C TYR A 614 -20.52 12.69 14.14
N ILE A 615 -19.99 11.88 13.22
CA ILE A 615 -20.80 11.06 12.30
C ILE A 615 -20.77 9.64 12.81
N SER A 616 -21.95 9.12 13.18
CA SER A 616 -22.10 7.79 13.77
C SER A 616 -21.98 6.66 12.74
N ARG A 617 -22.06 5.41 13.21
CA ARG A 617 -22.05 4.20 12.36
C ARG A 617 -23.25 4.15 11.42
N GLU A 618 -24.37 4.69 11.88
CA GLU A 618 -25.63 4.86 11.14
C GLU A 618 -25.57 6.05 10.16
N ARG A 619 -24.41 6.73 10.06
CA ARG A 619 -24.17 7.92 9.23
C ARG A 619 -24.97 9.16 9.62
N VAL A 620 -25.51 9.16 10.84
CA VAL A 620 -26.18 10.33 11.41
C VAL A 620 -25.12 11.27 11.96
N SER A 621 -25.18 12.52 11.54
CA SER A 621 -24.31 13.57 12.04
C SER A 621 -24.91 14.31 13.22
N ASN A 622 -24.07 14.62 14.20
CA ASN A 622 -24.42 15.54 15.28
C ASN A 622 -23.28 16.51 15.49
N THR A 623 -23.58 17.81 15.63
CA THR A 623 -22.57 18.85 15.83
C THR A 623 -22.77 19.50 17.19
N TYR A 624 -21.67 19.61 17.94
CA TYR A 624 -21.66 20.11 19.29
C TYR A 624 -20.71 21.29 19.41
N LEU A 625 -21.09 22.30 20.20
CA LEU A 625 -20.12 23.26 20.71
C LEU A 625 -19.17 22.52 21.66
N LEU A 626 -17.86 22.74 21.50
CA LEU A 626 -16.87 22.06 22.34
C LEU A 626 -17.01 22.48 23.82
N SER A 627 -17.47 23.72 24.09
CA SER A 627 -17.83 24.19 25.43
C SER A 627 -19.00 23.41 26.04
N MET A 628 -20.05 23.13 25.25
CA MET A 628 -21.19 22.32 25.70
C MET A 628 -20.76 20.89 26.06
N LEU A 629 -19.88 20.28 25.27
CA LEU A 629 -19.31 18.97 25.61
C LEU A 629 -18.50 19.04 26.91
N SER A 630 -17.76 20.13 27.12
CA SER A 630 -16.98 20.37 28.35
C SER A 630 -17.88 20.55 29.58
N GLU A 631 -19.06 21.17 29.44
CA GLU A 631 -19.99 21.44 30.55
C GLU A 631 -20.90 20.24 30.87
N MET A 632 -21.35 19.50 29.86
CA MET A 632 -22.41 18.49 30.00
C MET A 632 -21.91 17.04 29.94
N GLY A 633 -20.70 16.80 29.43
CA GLY A 633 -20.24 15.46 29.14
C GLY A 633 -20.71 14.92 27.79
N CYS A 634 -20.22 13.74 27.42
CA CYS A 634 -20.69 13.01 26.25
C CYS A 634 -20.66 11.50 26.46
N SER A 635 -21.18 10.74 25.48
CA SER A 635 -21.14 9.28 25.51
C SER A 635 -19.70 8.75 25.56
N ALA A 636 -19.54 7.55 26.15
CA ALA A 636 -18.25 6.88 26.24
C ALA A 636 -17.59 6.65 24.85
N GLU A 637 -18.40 6.43 23.81
CA GLU A 637 -17.92 6.25 22.45
C GLU A 637 -17.29 7.54 21.90
N LEU A 638 -18.01 8.67 21.95
CA LEU A 638 -17.49 9.96 21.50
C LEU A 638 -16.25 10.36 22.30
N GLN A 639 -16.29 10.19 23.61
CA GLN A 639 -15.16 10.49 24.49
C GLN A 639 -13.93 9.65 24.16
N HIS A 640 -14.11 8.34 23.88
CA HIS A 640 -13.02 7.46 23.47
C HIS A 640 -12.42 7.89 22.13
N ARG A 641 -13.26 8.26 21.17
CA ARG A 641 -12.82 8.76 19.86
C ARG A 641 -12.05 10.07 19.99
N MET A 642 -12.51 11.01 20.82
CA MET A 642 -11.78 12.25 21.11
C MET A 642 -10.40 11.98 21.74
N ARG A 643 -10.31 11.08 22.73
CA ARG A 643 -9.02 10.67 23.32
C ARG A 643 -8.08 10.05 22.29
N TYR A 644 -8.61 9.21 21.41
CA TYR A 644 -7.81 8.62 20.33
C TYR A 644 -7.27 9.70 19.39
N VAL A 645 -8.08 10.70 19.02
CA VAL A 645 -7.64 11.81 18.17
C VAL A 645 -6.50 12.58 18.84
N VAL A 646 -6.61 12.89 20.13
CA VAL A 646 -5.52 13.51 20.90
C VAL A 646 -4.25 12.67 20.84
N GLN A 647 -4.33 11.38 21.21
CA GLN A 647 -3.18 10.48 21.21
C GLN A 647 -2.54 10.40 19.81
N LEU A 648 -3.36 10.34 18.76
CA LEU A 648 -2.87 10.30 17.39
C LEU A 648 -2.11 11.58 17.03
N LEU A 649 -2.66 12.75 17.37
CA LEU A 649 -2.00 14.02 17.08
C LEU A 649 -0.69 14.13 17.86
N GLU A 650 -0.64 13.70 19.14
CA GLU A 650 0.58 13.70 19.96
C GLU A 650 1.72 12.86 19.34
N HIS A 651 1.40 11.70 18.76
CA HIS A 651 2.40 10.83 18.11
C HIS A 651 2.91 11.36 16.76
N HIS A 652 2.19 12.31 16.14
CA HIS A 652 2.48 12.80 14.79
C HIS A 652 2.91 14.28 14.74
N THR A 653 2.94 14.97 15.87
CA THR A 653 3.32 16.40 15.97
C THR A 653 4.58 16.66 16.80
N LEU A 654 5.21 15.62 17.34
CA LEU A 654 6.47 15.70 18.10
C LEU A 654 7.70 15.28 17.29
#